data_AF-A0A2P6NBA2-F1
#
_entry.id   AF-A0A2P6NBA2-F1
#
_cell.length_a   1.000
_cell.length_b   1.000
_cell.length_c   1.000
_cell.angle_alpha   90.00
_cell.angle_beta   90.00
_cell.angle_gamma   90.00
#
_symmetry.space_group_name_H-M   'P 1'
#
loop_
_entity.id
_entity.type
_entity.pdbx_description
1 polymer ?
#
loop_
_entity_poly.entity_id
_entity_poly.type
_entity_poly.pdbx_seq_one_letter_code
_entity_poly.pdbx_strand_id
1 'polypeptide(L)'
;MKTAYKVHSSSVPGTGNKNGVVFGKIKSPNYNGGFPLVLKSSRLPTSNMVKILLIGSGGREHAIAWKLAQSPQVTRVFVAPGNGGTQKTEKLMNVPISATPSSFEGLGKFAHDNHVDLVVIGPEQPLVDGISEFFKKMGIPCFGPSSKAALIEASKSFSKDFMKKHNIPTAEYKTFTEYSEASQYIESITDATRIVIKASGLAAGKGVILPADQQEARDTIRQIMVQKEFGTAGDSVVIEDRLEGPELSVFAFSDGYSTVILPPAQDHKRVGEDDTGLNTGGMGAFCPSPICNETLLKEIHSRVIQPTVDGLRRSGTPYVGLLYAGILLDKVKGVQVLEYNCRFGDPETQAVMLLLESDLYEIMLACVEGRLDSVGVNTRSDLFAANVVVASGGYPGSYQKGHVITGLDGVPDDVIIFHAGTTLDDHSQKVITSGGRVLNVSTTGKTLQEALDKIYSVLPSVQFEGSFYRKDIGRKASQYKKETKGVTYKDAGVDIDSGNNLVDIIKPITKATKRIGCDAEIGGFGGLFDLKPLNMKDPIIVSGTDGVGTKLLIAHKVNVHDTIGIDLVAMSVNDVLAHGAEPLFFLDYFATGKLDVRAAADVVRGIGEGCKRSGCALIGGETAEMPGLYAPGEYDLAGFAVAVVERSEMLPKRVSNGDVMIGLTSSGIHSNGYSLVRHITEKIAGLNYHDEAPFSPGKKMWEILLAPTKIYVKPVLAAIKGHSGVKAVAHITGGGFTDNIPRVFGGANVSGHVRLGSWPFPPLFQWLQKTGNVSTHEMLRTFNCGVGLVLVVAAEQEADVLKTLRENGEEGYVIGQLEDRKEGEEEMSSRPLYSSSSGGGGRNNGYQRKVPMYAIFLVYMTVIHFLLILGNVFVTCVTYHWNQRILLNKVNYLLESKSPATYISDLVLLHQGRILQSIKQVRNQVVMRRASFLNSSHFSSLSCLIGGLECDYCNDGHGIWNLLLWSVTLFQLVESFAQQNC
;
A
#
# COMPACT_ATOMS: atom_id res chain seq x y z
N MET A 1 6.76 37.59 -29.18
CA MET A 1 6.69 38.67 -30.20
C MET A 1 5.22 38.90 -30.60
N LYS A 2 4.92 39.92 -31.41
CA LYS A 2 3.57 40.22 -31.94
C LYS A 2 3.24 39.36 -33.19
N THR A 3 2.09 39.65 -33.80
CA THR A 3 1.61 39.21 -35.14
C THR A 3 0.93 37.83 -35.09
N ALA A 4 -0.40 37.66 -35.09
CA ALA A 4 -1.55 38.31 -35.76
C ALA A 4 -1.87 37.77 -37.16
N TYR A 5 -3.14 37.37 -37.36
CA TYR A 5 -3.78 37.12 -38.65
C TYR A 5 -5.08 37.92 -38.73
N LYS A 6 -5.40 38.45 -39.92
CA LYS A 6 -6.56 39.34 -40.16
C LYS A 6 -6.91 39.33 -41.65
N VAL A 7 -8.11 38.85 -42.02
CA VAL A 7 -8.76 38.84 -43.35
C VAL A 7 -10.13 38.17 -43.14
N HIS A 8 -11.27 38.56 -43.72
CA HIS A 8 -11.70 39.81 -44.36
C HIS A 8 -13.21 40.02 -44.04
N SER A 9 -13.72 41.24 -44.22
CA SER A 9 -15.15 41.59 -44.09
C SER A 9 -15.75 42.09 -45.42
N SER A 10 -17.04 41.81 -45.66
CA SER A 10 -17.85 42.32 -46.79
C SER A 10 -19.22 42.88 -46.31
N SER A 11 -19.99 43.50 -47.20
CA SER A 11 -20.97 44.60 -46.95
C SER A 11 -22.21 44.51 -47.88
N VAL A 12 -23.36 45.23 -47.80
CA VAL A 12 -24.10 46.21 -46.93
C VAL A 12 -25.49 46.42 -47.64
N PRO A 13 -26.64 46.86 -47.07
CA PRO A 13 -26.98 47.49 -45.76
C PRO A 13 -28.01 46.64 -44.96
N GLY A 14 -28.76 47.10 -43.94
CA GLY A 14 -28.71 48.33 -43.12
C GLY A 14 -30.01 49.18 -43.08
N THR A 15 -30.71 49.19 -41.94
CA THR A 15 -31.66 50.24 -41.48
C THR A 15 -31.67 50.24 -39.95
N GLY A 16 -31.67 51.40 -39.29
CA GLY A 16 -31.57 51.48 -37.82
C GLY A 16 -32.69 52.28 -37.16
N ASN A 17 -32.72 52.28 -35.82
CA ASN A 17 -33.32 53.37 -35.05
C ASN A 17 -32.57 53.58 -33.72
N LYS A 18 -32.87 54.70 -33.04
CA LYS A 18 -32.13 55.22 -31.88
C LYS A 18 -32.70 54.74 -30.52
N ASN A 19 -32.02 55.16 -29.46
CA ASN A 19 -32.37 55.06 -28.02
C ASN A 19 -32.07 53.65 -27.44
N GLY A 20 -31.30 53.48 -26.35
CA GLY A 20 -30.63 54.46 -25.49
C GLY A 20 -31.33 54.63 -24.14
N VAL A 21 -30.99 53.78 -23.17
CA VAL A 21 -31.47 53.83 -21.78
C VAL A 21 -30.34 53.46 -20.83
N VAL A 22 -30.23 54.17 -19.71
CA VAL A 22 -29.32 53.90 -18.59
C VAL A 22 -30.16 53.61 -17.34
N PHE A 23 -29.86 52.49 -16.66
CA PHE A 23 -30.19 52.09 -15.28
C PHE A 23 -31.37 52.74 -14.52
N GLY A 24 -32.29 51.92 -13.96
CA GLY A 24 -33.25 52.50 -12.99
C GLY A 24 -34.32 51.67 -12.26
N LYS A 25 -34.08 50.40 -11.84
CA LYS A 25 -34.92 49.59 -10.90
C LYS A 25 -36.40 49.31 -11.27
N ILE A 26 -36.86 48.09 -10.98
CA ILE A 26 -38.18 47.80 -10.37
C ILE A 26 -38.11 46.39 -9.72
N LYS A 27 -39.00 46.09 -8.76
CA LYS A 27 -39.07 44.79 -8.05
C LYS A 27 -39.83 43.72 -8.87
N SER A 28 -39.73 42.47 -8.43
CA SER A 28 -40.39 41.29 -9.02
C SER A 28 -41.92 41.37 -9.05
N PRO A 29 -42.54 40.58 -9.94
CA PRO A 29 -43.51 39.58 -9.48
C PRO A 29 -43.12 38.14 -9.86
N ASN A 30 -43.86 37.18 -9.31
CA ASN A 30 -43.59 35.74 -9.36
C ASN A 30 -43.68 35.13 -10.76
N TYR A 31 -42.90 34.09 -11.02
CA TYR A 31 -43.20 33.07 -12.03
C TYR A 31 -43.12 31.67 -11.42
N ASN A 32 -44.26 31.02 -11.26
CA ASN A 32 -44.33 29.57 -11.07
C ASN A 32 -44.19 28.91 -12.45
N GLY A 33 -43.14 28.12 -12.65
CA GLY A 33 -42.80 27.53 -13.94
C GLY A 33 -41.62 26.57 -13.84
N GLY A 34 -41.75 25.56 -13.00
CA GLY A 34 -40.67 24.62 -12.69
C GLY A 34 -40.30 23.73 -13.86
N PHE A 35 -39.25 24.08 -14.61
CA PHE A 35 -38.49 23.10 -15.37
C PHE A 35 -37.68 22.24 -14.39
N PRO A 36 -37.83 20.90 -14.39
CA PRO A 36 -37.07 20.05 -13.49
C PRO A 36 -35.62 19.99 -13.94
N LEU A 37 -34.74 20.69 -13.22
CA LEU A 37 -33.30 20.41 -13.26
C LEU A 37 -33.11 19.00 -12.69
N VAL A 38 -32.96 17.99 -13.55
CA VAL A 38 -32.70 16.61 -13.13
C VAL A 38 -31.22 16.49 -12.72
N LEU A 39 -30.89 17.15 -11.62
CA LEU A 39 -29.77 16.75 -10.77
C LEU A 39 -30.11 15.35 -10.27
N LYS A 40 -29.54 14.32 -10.91
CA LYS A 40 -29.53 12.97 -10.35
C LYS A 40 -28.75 13.03 -9.04
N SER A 41 -29.47 13.16 -7.92
CA SER A 41 -28.94 12.93 -6.59
C SER A 41 -28.19 11.60 -6.58
N SER A 42 -27.00 11.57 -6.02
CA SER A 42 -26.21 10.35 -5.78
C SER A 42 -26.89 9.45 -4.75
N ARG A 43 -27.95 8.76 -5.19
CA ARG A 43 -28.43 7.55 -4.52
C ARG A 43 -27.30 6.53 -4.59
N LEU A 44 -26.87 6.01 -3.45
CA LEU A 44 -26.12 4.76 -3.40
C LEU A 44 -26.98 3.66 -4.05
N PRO A 45 -26.58 3.05 -5.18
CA PRO A 45 -27.43 2.06 -5.84
C PRO A 45 -27.32 0.73 -5.10
N THR A 46 -28.45 0.19 -4.66
CA THR A 46 -28.57 -1.24 -4.36
C THR A 46 -28.46 -2.02 -5.66
N SER A 47 -27.32 -2.68 -5.90
CA SER A 47 -27.08 -3.69 -6.95
C SER A 47 -27.76 -3.40 -8.30
N ASN A 48 -27.16 -2.52 -9.12
CA ASN A 48 -27.54 -2.42 -10.53
C ASN A 48 -27.14 -3.71 -11.24
N MET A 49 -28.14 -4.52 -11.60
CA MET A 49 -27.98 -5.74 -12.37
C MET A 49 -27.77 -5.44 -13.85
N VAL A 50 -26.72 -5.98 -14.46
CA VAL A 50 -26.27 -5.63 -15.82
C VAL A 50 -26.27 -6.81 -16.80
N LYS A 51 -26.20 -6.50 -18.09
CA LYS A 51 -26.09 -7.44 -19.21
C LYS A 51 -24.96 -7.08 -20.15
N ILE A 52 -24.22 -8.08 -20.62
CA ILE A 52 -23.04 -7.93 -21.49
C ILE A 52 -23.29 -8.59 -22.84
N LEU A 53 -22.81 -8.00 -23.94
CA LEU A 53 -22.68 -8.64 -25.25
C LEU A 53 -21.20 -8.91 -25.55
N LEU A 54 -20.81 -10.18 -25.51
CA LEU A 54 -19.49 -10.65 -25.92
C LEU A 54 -19.50 -11.06 -27.39
N ILE A 55 -18.54 -10.54 -28.16
CA ILE A 55 -18.40 -10.82 -29.59
C ILE A 55 -17.33 -11.90 -29.80
N GLY A 56 -17.69 -12.96 -30.52
CA GLY A 56 -16.82 -14.08 -30.92
C GLY A 56 -17.42 -15.48 -30.63
N SER A 57 -16.57 -16.52 -30.70
CA SER A 57 -16.96 -17.93 -30.62
C SER A 57 -15.81 -18.91 -30.28
N GLY A 58 -14.60 -18.43 -30.00
CA GLY A 58 -13.43 -19.24 -29.65
C GLY A 58 -13.38 -19.69 -28.18
N GLY A 59 -12.30 -20.38 -27.81
CA GLY A 59 -12.05 -20.83 -26.43
C GLY A 59 -11.79 -19.66 -25.50
N ARG A 60 -11.13 -18.62 -26.02
CA ARG A 60 -10.96 -17.31 -25.39
C ARG A 60 -12.29 -16.65 -25.05
N GLU A 61 -13.26 -16.63 -25.97
CA GLU A 61 -14.58 -16.05 -25.70
C GLU A 61 -15.34 -16.86 -24.64
N HIS A 62 -15.25 -18.19 -24.64
CA HIS A 62 -15.83 -18.99 -23.57
C HIS A 62 -15.15 -18.69 -22.21
N ALA A 63 -13.82 -18.57 -22.15
CA ALA A 63 -13.12 -18.19 -20.92
C ALA A 63 -13.50 -16.78 -20.40
N ILE A 64 -13.66 -15.80 -21.30
CA ILE A 64 -14.15 -14.45 -20.96
C ILE A 64 -15.60 -14.52 -20.45
N ALA A 65 -16.49 -15.25 -21.15
CA ALA A 65 -17.88 -15.42 -20.75
C ALA A 65 -18.02 -16.09 -19.38
N TRP A 66 -17.25 -17.15 -19.14
CA TRP A 66 -17.15 -17.85 -17.86
C TRP A 66 -16.68 -16.94 -16.72
N LYS A 67 -15.69 -16.07 -16.98
CA LYS A 67 -15.19 -15.13 -15.96
C LYS A 67 -16.18 -13.99 -15.70
N LEU A 68 -16.82 -13.45 -16.73
CA LEU A 68 -17.87 -12.42 -16.58
C LEU A 68 -19.11 -12.94 -15.85
N ALA A 69 -19.48 -14.21 -16.06
CA ALA A 69 -20.61 -14.83 -15.35
C ALA A 69 -20.39 -14.93 -13.82
N GLN A 70 -19.15 -14.96 -13.34
CA GLN A 70 -18.83 -14.95 -11.90
C GLN A 70 -19.16 -13.62 -11.21
N SER A 71 -19.26 -12.51 -11.97
CA SER A 71 -19.60 -11.21 -11.39
C SER A 71 -20.97 -11.27 -10.70
N PRO A 72 -21.11 -10.73 -9.47
CA PRO A 72 -22.40 -10.63 -8.79
C PRO A 72 -23.34 -9.61 -9.46
N GLN A 73 -22.81 -8.71 -10.30
CA GLN A 73 -23.62 -7.70 -11.02
C GLN A 73 -24.14 -8.23 -12.37
N VAL A 74 -23.42 -9.15 -13.01
CA VAL A 74 -23.78 -9.67 -14.34
C VAL A 74 -24.90 -10.71 -14.26
N THR A 75 -26.02 -10.42 -14.92
CA THR A 75 -27.19 -11.32 -15.02
C THR A 75 -27.27 -12.10 -16.33
N ARG A 76 -26.66 -11.59 -17.39
CA ARG A 76 -26.63 -12.22 -18.72
C ARG A 76 -25.36 -11.81 -19.46
N VAL A 77 -24.64 -12.79 -19.99
CA VAL A 77 -23.67 -12.60 -21.06
C VAL A 77 -24.26 -13.22 -22.32
N PHE A 78 -24.62 -12.37 -23.27
CA PHE A 78 -24.95 -12.76 -24.63
C PHE A 78 -23.65 -12.99 -25.40
N VAL A 79 -23.52 -14.09 -26.14
CA VAL A 79 -22.30 -14.41 -26.92
C VAL A 79 -22.64 -14.52 -28.40
N ALA A 80 -22.01 -13.72 -29.26
CA ALA A 80 -22.37 -13.58 -30.67
C ALA A 80 -21.21 -13.93 -31.63
N PRO A 81 -21.24 -15.06 -32.37
CA PRO A 81 -22.29 -16.09 -32.37
C PRO A 81 -22.22 -17.10 -31.20
N GLY A 82 -21.10 -17.14 -30.48
CA GLY A 82 -20.82 -18.16 -29.47
C GLY A 82 -20.55 -19.56 -30.05
N ASN A 83 -20.49 -20.57 -29.19
CA ASN A 83 -20.25 -21.96 -29.54
C ASN A 83 -21.09 -22.92 -28.67
N GLY A 84 -20.92 -24.25 -28.85
CA GLY A 84 -21.69 -25.26 -28.13
C GLY A 84 -21.58 -25.21 -26.59
N GLY A 85 -20.50 -24.65 -26.03
CA GLY A 85 -20.33 -24.49 -24.58
C GLY A 85 -20.99 -23.23 -24.01
N THR A 86 -21.18 -22.18 -24.81
CA THR A 86 -21.81 -20.92 -24.37
C THR A 86 -23.32 -20.87 -24.65
N GLN A 87 -23.89 -21.94 -25.24
CA GLN A 87 -25.18 -21.93 -25.93
C GLN A 87 -26.37 -21.45 -25.08
N LYS A 88 -26.57 -22.03 -23.90
CA LYS A 88 -27.48 -21.51 -22.88
C LYS A 88 -27.17 -22.10 -21.51
N THR A 89 -26.73 -21.25 -20.58
CA THR A 89 -26.59 -21.61 -19.15
C THR A 89 -27.43 -20.64 -18.31
N GLU A 90 -27.30 -20.70 -16.98
CA GLU A 90 -27.96 -19.75 -16.08
C GLU A 90 -27.73 -18.29 -16.51
N LYS A 91 -26.46 -17.92 -16.79
CA LYS A 91 -26.06 -16.57 -17.19
C LYS A 91 -25.58 -16.45 -18.64
N LEU A 92 -25.21 -17.52 -19.34
CA LEU A 92 -24.75 -17.44 -20.75
C LEU A 92 -25.90 -17.68 -21.74
N MET A 93 -25.83 -17.08 -22.93
CA MET A 93 -26.71 -17.42 -24.05
C MET A 93 -26.09 -17.04 -25.40
N ASN A 94 -26.11 -17.93 -26.39
CA ASN A 94 -25.69 -17.60 -27.76
C ASN A 94 -26.72 -16.69 -28.46
N VAL A 95 -26.22 -15.87 -29.37
CA VAL A 95 -27.00 -14.97 -30.23
C VAL A 95 -26.56 -15.23 -31.67
N PRO A 96 -27.41 -15.78 -32.56
CA PRO A 96 -27.00 -16.27 -33.89
C PRO A 96 -26.82 -15.12 -34.91
N ILE A 97 -25.90 -14.19 -34.60
CA ILE A 97 -25.52 -13.04 -35.43
C ILE A 97 -24.00 -13.04 -35.54
N SER A 98 -23.47 -12.93 -36.77
CA SER A 98 -22.04 -12.82 -37.04
C SER A 98 -21.49 -11.46 -36.62
N ALA A 99 -20.16 -11.36 -36.49
CA ALA A 99 -19.45 -10.10 -36.22
C ALA A 99 -18.77 -9.58 -37.50
N THR A 100 -19.56 -9.22 -38.50
CA THR A 100 -19.11 -8.70 -39.80
C THR A 100 -19.68 -7.31 -40.04
N PRO A 101 -19.08 -6.45 -40.89
CA PRO A 101 -19.58 -5.09 -41.12
C PRO A 101 -21.06 -5.04 -41.55
N SER A 102 -21.50 -6.03 -42.34
CA SER A 102 -22.89 -6.21 -42.79
C SER A 102 -23.88 -6.63 -41.70
N SER A 103 -23.42 -7.04 -40.51
CA SER A 103 -24.26 -7.49 -39.39
C SER A 103 -24.15 -6.60 -38.15
N PHE A 104 -23.32 -5.54 -38.18
CA PHE A 104 -23.22 -4.57 -37.08
C PHE A 104 -24.57 -3.94 -36.72
N GLU A 105 -25.40 -3.57 -37.71
CA GLU A 105 -26.76 -3.06 -37.45
C GLU A 105 -27.65 -4.09 -36.72
N GLY A 106 -27.49 -5.38 -37.03
CA GLY A 106 -28.18 -6.47 -36.33
C GLY A 106 -27.71 -6.63 -34.89
N LEU A 107 -26.40 -6.58 -34.65
CA LEU A 107 -25.82 -6.59 -33.30
C LEU A 107 -26.23 -5.35 -32.49
N GLY A 108 -26.25 -4.18 -33.11
CA GLY A 108 -26.70 -2.92 -32.51
C GLY A 108 -28.18 -2.96 -32.11
N LYS A 109 -29.05 -3.42 -33.02
CA LYS A 109 -30.46 -3.63 -32.72
C LYS A 109 -30.65 -4.65 -31.59
N PHE A 110 -29.94 -5.78 -31.63
CA PHE A 110 -29.99 -6.76 -30.55
C PHE A 110 -29.57 -6.17 -29.19
N ALA A 111 -28.48 -5.42 -29.14
CA ALA A 111 -27.96 -4.79 -27.93
C ALA A 111 -28.94 -3.76 -27.35
N HIS A 112 -29.54 -2.93 -28.21
CA HIS A 112 -30.60 -1.99 -27.83
C HIS A 112 -31.83 -2.71 -27.24
N ASP A 113 -32.38 -3.66 -28.00
CA ASP A 113 -33.64 -4.34 -27.67
C ASP A 113 -33.53 -5.24 -26.43
N ASN A 114 -32.33 -5.70 -26.09
CA ASN A 114 -32.06 -6.49 -24.88
C ASN A 114 -31.59 -5.65 -23.69
N HIS A 115 -31.34 -4.35 -23.87
CA HIS A 115 -30.68 -3.45 -22.90
C HIS A 115 -29.32 -3.99 -22.45
N VAL A 116 -28.34 -3.98 -23.35
CA VAL A 116 -26.94 -4.32 -23.06
C VAL A 116 -26.21 -3.08 -22.50
N ASP A 117 -25.56 -3.24 -21.35
CA ASP A 117 -24.84 -2.19 -20.63
C ASP A 117 -23.36 -2.10 -21.04
N LEU A 118 -22.79 -3.20 -21.53
CA LEU A 118 -21.39 -3.29 -21.98
C LEU A 118 -21.25 -4.27 -23.16
N VAL A 119 -20.51 -3.86 -24.19
CA VAL A 119 -20.03 -4.74 -25.25
C VAL A 119 -18.57 -5.10 -24.99
N VAL A 120 -18.17 -6.34 -25.26
CA VAL A 120 -16.79 -6.84 -25.13
C VAL A 120 -16.40 -7.54 -26.42
N ILE A 121 -15.24 -7.19 -26.99
CA ILE A 121 -14.78 -7.76 -28.27
C ILE A 121 -13.65 -8.77 -28.04
N GLY A 122 -13.87 -10.02 -28.46
CA GLY A 122 -12.88 -11.10 -28.37
C GLY A 122 -11.89 -11.16 -29.56
N PRO A 123 -12.35 -11.29 -30.81
CA PRO A 123 -11.49 -11.38 -31.99
C PRO A 123 -11.09 -10.01 -32.56
N GLU A 124 -9.99 -10.03 -33.32
CA GLU A 124 -9.34 -8.85 -33.92
C GLU A 124 -10.10 -8.24 -35.11
N GLN A 125 -10.66 -9.05 -36.01
CA GLN A 125 -11.27 -8.52 -37.25
C GLN A 125 -12.39 -7.50 -37.00
N PRO A 126 -13.35 -7.70 -36.06
CA PRO A 126 -14.37 -6.69 -35.76
C PRO A 126 -13.81 -5.37 -35.23
N LEU A 127 -12.66 -5.39 -34.54
CA LEU A 127 -11.98 -4.17 -34.06
C LEU A 127 -11.44 -3.37 -35.24
N VAL A 128 -10.78 -4.04 -36.19
CA VAL A 128 -10.28 -3.44 -37.44
C VAL A 128 -11.42 -2.88 -38.29
N ASP A 129 -12.54 -3.61 -38.34
CA ASP A 129 -13.78 -3.22 -39.03
C ASP A 129 -14.53 -2.06 -38.33
N GLY A 130 -14.10 -1.64 -37.13
CA GLY A 130 -14.63 -0.47 -36.42
C GLY A 130 -15.88 -0.71 -35.56
N ILE A 131 -16.08 -1.94 -35.06
CA ILE A 131 -17.23 -2.29 -34.20
C ILE A 131 -17.27 -1.45 -32.91
N SER A 132 -16.10 -1.08 -32.37
CA SER A 132 -15.96 -0.26 -31.17
C SER A 132 -16.51 1.15 -31.40
N GLU A 133 -16.17 1.78 -32.53
CA GLU A 133 -16.75 3.07 -32.94
C GLU A 133 -18.24 2.98 -33.27
N PHE A 134 -18.72 1.84 -33.78
CA PHE A 134 -20.15 1.61 -34.03
C PHE A 134 -20.96 1.64 -32.71
N PHE A 135 -20.61 0.81 -31.72
CA PHE A 135 -21.31 0.80 -30.43
C PHE A 135 -21.15 2.12 -29.65
N LYS A 136 -19.97 2.74 -29.72
CA LYS A 136 -19.74 4.06 -29.10
C LYS A 136 -20.62 5.17 -29.69
N LYS A 137 -20.95 5.11 -30.99
CA LYS A 137 -21.94 6.02 -31.61
C LYS A 137 -23.37 5.75 -31.14
N MET A 138 -23.70 4.51 -30.77
CA MET A 138 -24.99 4.16 -30.15
C MET A 138 -25.07 4.54 -28.66
N GLY A 139 -23.99 5.04 -28.07
CA GLY A 139 -23.91 5.36 -26.64
C GLY A 139 -23.72 4.15 -25.72
N ILE A 140 -23.41 2.97 -26.28
CA ILE A 140 -23.18 1.75 -25.50
C ILE A 140 -21.67 1.62 -25.20
N PRO A 141 -21.25 1.46 -23.93
CA PRO A 141 -19.87 1.14 -23.56
C PRO A 141 -19.33 -0.07 -24.32
N CYS A 142 -18.10 0.01 -24.82
CA CYS A 142 -17.47 -1.06 -25.59
C CYS A 142 -16.00 -1.26 -25.17
N PHE A 143 -15.69 -2.41 -24.57
CA PHE A 143 -14.33 -2.85 -24.27
C PHE A 143 -13.69 -3.43 -25.53
N GLY A 144 -12.86 -2.61 -26.17
CA GLY A 144 -12.11 -2.94 -27.37
C GLY A 144 -11.53 -1.68 -28.02
N PRO A 145 -10.33 -1.73 -28.62
CA PRO A 145 -9.71 -0.56 -29.22
C PRO A 145 -10.52 -0.06 -30.43
N SER A 146 -10.34 1.22 -30.76
CA SER A 146 -10.82 1.76 -32.05
C SER A 146 -10.10 1.13 -33.24
N SER A 147 -10.71 1.11 -34.42
CA SER A 147 -10.09 0.63 -35.67
C SER A 147 -8.68 1.19 -35.90
N LYS A 148 -8.49 2.49 -35.62
CA LYS A 148 -7.19 3.18 -35.74
C LYS A 148 -6.14 2.70 -34.73
N ALA A 149 -6.55 2.27 -33.54
CA ALA A 149 -5.67 1.70 -32.53
C ALA A 149 -5.41 0.20 -32.79
N ALA A 150 -6.38 -0.53 -33.35
CA ALA A 150 -6.24 -1.91 -33.79
C ALA A 150 -5.23 -2.10 -34.94
N LEU A 151 -4.86 -1.04 -35.66
CA LEU A 151 -3.75 -1.04 -36.63
C LEU A 151 -2.42 -1.56 -36.05
N ILE A 152 -2.22 -1.51 -34.72
CA ILE A 152 -1.03 -2.05 -34.05
C ILE A 152 -0.88 -3.58 -34.23
N GLU A 153 -1.99 -4.31 -34.43
CA GLU A 153 -2.03 -5.72 -34.85
C GLU A 153 -2.23 -5.84 -36.37
N ALA A 154 -3.17 -5.08 -36.93
CA ALA A 154 -3.65 -5.28 -38.31
C ALA A 154 -2.63 -4.93 -39.40
N SER A 155 -1.56 -4.19 -39.07
CA SER A 155 -0.47 -3.86 -39.99
C SER A 155 0.87 -3.94 -39.27
N LYS A 156 1.67 -4.97 -39.57
CA LYS A 156 3.01 -5.16 -38.97
C LYS A 156 3.96 -4.03 -39.35
N SER A 157 3.84 -3.47 -40.56
CA SER A 157 4.64 -2.30 -40.96
C SER A 157 4.30 -1.07 -40.13
N PHE A 158 3.01 -0.76 -39.91
CA PHE A 158 2.60 0.30 -38.98
C PHE A 158 3.11 0.03 -37.56
N SER A 159 3.00 -1.22 -37.10
CA SER A 159 3.44 -1.66 -35.77
C SER A 159 4.95 -1.41 -35.55
N LYS A 160 5.77 -1.76 -36.55
CA LYS A 160 7.22 -1.52 -36.57
C LYS A 160 7.60 -0.04 -36.64
N ASP A 161 6.98 0.71 -37.54
CA ASP A 161 7.22 2.15 -37.68
C ASP A 161 6.79 2.93 -36.43
N PHE A 162 5.69 2.49 -35.78
CA PHE A 162 5.26 2.99 -34.49
C PHE A 162 6.30 2.71 -33.39
N MET A 163 6.76 1.46 -33.25
CA MET A 163 7.77 1.11 -32.26
C MET A 163 9.06 1.91 -32.43
N LYS A 164 9.55 2.03 -33.68
CA LYS A 164 10.73 2.83 -34.04
C LYS A 164 10.55 4.32 -33.71
N LYS A 165 9.39 4.91 -34.05
CA LYS A 165 9.03 6.30 -33.72
C LYS A 165 8.97 6.56 -32.20
N HIS A 166 8.62 5.56 -31.41
CA HIS A 166 8.40 5.68 -29.97
C HIS A 166 9.53 5.05 -29.11
N ASN A 167 10.66 4.67 -29.72
CA ASN A 167 11.84 4.05 -29.07
C ASN A 167 11.53 2.75 -28.30
N ILE A 168 10.51 2.00 -28.75
CA ILE A 168 10.14 0.69 -28.20
C ILE A 168 11.05 -0.38 -28.83
N PRO A 169 11.67 -1.28 -28.04
CA PRO A 169 12.61 -2.25 -28.57
C PRO A 169 11.92 -3.33 -29.43
N THR A 170 12.38 -3.52 -30.66
CA THR A 170 11.93 -4.57 -31.58
C THR A 170 13.05 -4.92 -32.56
N ALA A 171 12.96 -6.09 -33.21
CA ALA A 171 13.91 -6.50 -34.24
C ALA A 171 14.04 -5.44 -35.35
N GLU A 172 15.27 -5.16 -35.79
CA GLU A 172 15.56 -4.33 -36.95
C GLU A 172 14.84 -4.88 -38.18
N TYR A 173 14.37 -3.99 -39.05
CA TYR A 173 13.45 -4.35 -40.12
C TYR A 173 13.56 -3.43 -41.34
N LYS A 174 13.07 -3.92 -42.47
CA LYS A 174 12.65 -3.12 -43.62
C LYS A 174 11.29 -3.60 -44.13
N THR A 175 10.48 -2.65 -44.60
CA THR A 175 9.18 -2.91 -45.23
C THR A 175 9.30 -2.69 -46.73
N PHE A 176 8.66 -3.56 -47.52
CA PHE A 176 8.63 -3.46 -48.99
C PHE A 176 7.20 -3.61 -49.52
N THR A 177 6.83 -2.77 -50.48
CA THR A 177 5.60 -2.87 -51.28
C THR A 177 5.87 -3.44 -52.67
N GLU A 178 7.06 -3.20 -53.23
CA GLU A 178 7.44 -3.69 -54.56
C GLU A 178 8.29 -4.97 -54.49
N TYR A 179 7.93 -5.96 -55.31
CA TYR A 179 8.63 -7.25 -55.36
C TYR A 179 10.10 -7.13 -55.80
N SER A 180 10.39 -6.20 -56.71
CA SER A 180 11.75 -5.94 -57.21
C SER A 180 12.69 -5.47 -56.09
N GLU A 181 12.24 -4.52 -55.28
CA GLU A 181 13.01 -4.00 -54.14
C GLU A 181 13.19 -5.07 -53.05
N ALA A 182 12.13 -5.85 -52.77
CA ALA A 182 12.20 -6.96 -51.84
C ALA A 182 13.19 -8.05 -52.29
N SER A 183 13.15 -8.45 -53.57
CA SER A 183 14.11 -9.43 -54.14
C SER A 183 15.54 -8.90 -54.09
N GLN A 184 15.76 -7.64 -54.47
CA GLN A 184 17.08 -7.02 -54.42
C GLN A 184 17.62 -6.93 -52.99
N TYR A 185 16.77 -6.69 -51.99
CA TYR A 185 17.20 -6.72 -50.59
C TYR A 185 17.55 -8.13 -50.12
N ILE A 186 16.76 -9.16 -50.46
CA ILE A 186 17.12 -10.56 -50.22
C ILE A 186 18.45 -10.93 -50.89
N GLU A 187 18.70 -10.48 -52.12
CA GLU A 187 19.97 -10.70 -52.82
C GLU A 187 21.16 -9.97 -52.15
N SER A 188 20.92 -8.87 -51.42
CA SER A 188 21.95 -8.15 -50.66
C SER A 188 22.30 -8.76 -49.29
N ILE A 189 21.52 -9.73 -48.80
CA ILE A 189 21.72 -10.35 -47.48
C ILE A 189 22.66 -11.56 -47.62
N THR A 190 23.80 -11.54 -46.93
CA THR A 190 24.83 -12.59 -47.04
C THR A 190 24.41 -13.95 -46.45
N ASP A 191 23.41 -13.99 -45.58
CA ASP A 191 22.95 -15.17 -44.86
C ASP A 191 21.45 -15.06 -44.52
N ALA A 192 20.59 -15.57 -45.42
CA ALA A 192 19.15 -15.50 -45.23
C ALA A 192 18.61 -16.33 -44.05
N THR A 193 19.42 -17.18 -43.42
CA THR A 193 18.98 -17.93 -42.22
C THR A 193 18.77 -17.01 -41.00
N ARG A 194 19.33 -15.80 -41.07
CA ARG A 194 19.28 -14.75 -40.04
C ARG A 194 18.12 -13.77 -40.21
N ILE A 195 17.20 -13.99 -41.15
CA ILE A 195 16.03 -13.13 -41.32
C ILE A 195 14.71 -13.88 -41.04
N VAL A 196 13.67 -13.10 -40.77
CA VAL A 196 12.28 -13.53 -40.74
C VAL A 196 11.51 -12.72 -41.78
N ILE A 197 10.72 -13.41 -42.61
CA ILE A 197 9.85 -12.78 -43.61
C ILE A 197 8.42 -12.84 -43.11
N LYS A 198 7.75 -11.69 -42.99
CA LYS A 198 6.37 -11.57 -42.51
C LYS A 198 5.50 -10.87 -43.56
N ALA A 199 4.35 -11.46 -43.89
CA ALA A 199 3.28 -10.75 -44.59
C ALA A 199 2.71 -9.66 -43.65
N SER A 200 2.50 -8.43 -44.11
CA SER A 200 2.22 -7.30 -43.21
C SER A 200 0.80 -7.32 -42.62
N GLY A 201 -0.18 -7.83 -43.37
CA GLY A 201 -1.58 -7.90 -42.93
C GLY A 201 -1.92 -9.12 -42.06
N LEU A 202 -3.21 -9.25 -41.72
CA LEU A 202 -3.77 -10.33 -40.91
C LEU A 202 -3.73 -11.70 -41.62
N ALA A 203 -2.59 -12.38 -41.52
CA ALA A 203 -2.37 -13.71 -42.09
C ALA A 203 -2.58 -14.87 -41.10
N ALA A 204 -3.41 -14.68 -40.06
CA ALA A 204 -3.79 -15.69 -39.05
C ALA A 204 -2.62 -16.54 -38.48
N GLY A 205 -1.48 -15.89 -38.17
CA GLY A 205 -0.26 -16.56 -37.69
C GLY A 205 0.52 -17.39 -38.71
N LYS A 206 -0.01 -17.60 -39.93
CA LYS A 206 0.63 -18.41 -40.99
C LYS A 206 1.63 -17.62 -41.82
N GLY A 207 1.41 -16.32 -42.04
CA GLY A 207 2.29 -15.43 -42.81
C GLY A 207 3.54 -14.95 -42.04
N VAL A 208 4.28 -15.88 -41.43
CA VAL A 208 5.57 -15.66 -40.74
C VAL A 208 6.49 -16.85 -41.04
N ILE A 209 7.55 -16.61 -41.81
CA ILE A 209 8.42 -17.65 -42.38
C ILE A 209 9.89 -17.35 -42.01
N LEU A 210 10.62 -18.40 -41.64
CA LEU A 210 12.05 -18.35 -41.29
C LEU A 210 12.81 -19.21 -42.31
N PRO A 211 13.46 -18.62 -43.33
CA PRO A 211 14.14 -19.38 -44.38
C PRO A 211 15.27 -20.25 -43.84
N ALA A 212 15.38 -21.48 -44.34
CA ALA A 212 16.52 -22.37 -44.15
C ALA A 212 17.69 -22.03 -45.08
N ASP A 213 17.43 -21.36 -46.22
CA ASP A 213 18.46 -20.86 -47.13
C ASP A 213 18.01 -19.64 -47.97
N GLN A 214 18.90 -19.17 -48.85
CA GLN A 214 18.67 -18.02 -49.73
C GLN A 214 17.63 -18.27 -50.83
N GLN A 215 17.39 -19.52 -51.22
CA GLN A 215 16.41 -19.89 -52.24
C GLN A 215 15.00 -19.91 -51.64
N GLU A 216 14.82 -20.52 -50.46
CA GLU A 216 13.55 -20.45 -49.74
C GLU A 216 13.14 -19.00 -49.43
N ALA A 217 14.12 -18.13 -49.12
CA ALA A 217 13.87 -16.70 -48.93
C ALA A 217 13.33 -16.01 -50.21
N ARG A 218 13.90 -16.31 -51.39
CA ARG A 218 13.41 -15.80 -52.68
C ARG A 218 12.01 -16.31 -53.01
N ASP A 219 11.80 -17.63 -52.88
CA ASP A 219 10.52 -18.25 -53.20
C ASP A 219 9.41 -17.80 -52.23
N THR A 220 9.73 -17.56 -50.95
CA THR A 220 8.82 -16.96 -49.96
C THR A 220 8.34 -15.56 -50.39
N ILE A 221 9.24 -14.66 -50.77
CA ILE A 221 8.87 -13.30 -51.24
C ILE A 221 7.99 -13.40 -52.49
N ARG A 222 8.25 -14.36 -53.37
CA ARG A 222 7.46 -14.62 -54.58
C ARG A 222 6.07 -15.17 -54.27
N GLN A 223 5.94 -16.10 -53.33
CA GLN A 223 4.66 -16.64 -52.86
C GLN A 223 3.78 -15.54 -52.27
N ILE A 224 4.34 -14.71 -51.38
CA ILE A 224 3.60 -13.63 -50.72
C ILE A 224 3.21 -12.52 -51.70
N MET A 225 4.18 -11.96 -52.44
CA MET A 225 3.97 -10.73 -53.21
C MET A 225 3.47 -10.94 -54.64
N VAL A 226 3.82 -12.06 -55.29
CA VAL A 226 3.48 -12.32 -56.70
C VAL A 226 2.36 -13.35 -56.84
N GLN A 227 2.41 -14.44 -56.08
CA GLN A 227 1.36 -15.48 -56.10
C GLN A 227 0.17 -15.14 -55.18
N LYS A 228 0.32 -14.13 -54.30
CA LYS A 228 -0.72 -13.61 -53.39
C LYS A 228 -1.38 -14.70 -52.54
N GLU A 229 -0.58 -15.63 -52.01
CA GLU A 229 -1.07 -16.73 -51.15
C GLU A 229 -1.89 -16.24 -49.94
N PHE A 230 -1.52 -15.08 -49.38
CA PHE A 230 -2.22 -14.44 -48.26
C PHE A 230 -3.17 -13.30 -48.71
N GLY A 231 -3.53 -13.24 -49.99
CA GLY A 231 -4.34 -12.16 -50.56
C GLY A 231 -3.71 -10.78 -50.35
N THR A 232 -4.52 -9.80 -49.97
CA THR A 232 -4.08 -8.41 -49.70
C THR A 232 -3.16 -8.29 -48.49
N ALA A 233 -3.09 -9.28 -47.58
CA ALA A 233 -2.08 -9.29 -46.53
C ALA A 233 -0.65 -9.42 -47.08
N GLY A 234 -0.51 -9.89 -48.33
CA GLY A 234 0.73 -9.92 -49.12
C GLY A 234 0.95 -8.71 -50.05
N ASP A 235 0.24 -7.60 -49.85
CA ASP A 235 0.51 -6.34 -50.56
C ASP A 235 1.72 -5.57 -50.00
N SER A 236 2.19 -5.94 -48.81
CA SER A 236 3.51 -5.55 -48.32
C SER A 236 4.12 -6.63 -47.43
N VAL A 237 5.44 -6.70 -47.42
CA VAL A 237 6.24 -7.61 -46.59
C VAL A 237 7.13 -6.84 -45.64
N VAL A 238 7.34 -7.38 -44.45
CA VAL A 238 8.35 -6.93 -43.50
C VAL A 238 9.43 -8.02 -43.44
N ILE A 239 10.68 -7.63 -43.66
CA ILE A 239 11.86 -8.49 -43.52
C ILE A 239 12.61 -8.00 -42.27
N GLU A 240 12.84 -8.89 -41.31
CA GLU A 240 13.36 -8.57 -39.98
C GLU A 240 14.61 -9.38 -39.61
N ASP A 241 15.44 -8.84 -38.73
CA ASP A 241 16.43 -9.61 -37.96
C ASP A 241 15.76 -10.80 -37.24
N ARG A 242 16.29 -12.00 -37.42
CA ARG A 242 15.94 -13.16 -36.60
C ARG A 242 16.55 -13.03 -35.21
N LEU A 243 15.69 -12.91 -34.21
CA LEU A 243 16.07 -12.91 -32.79
C LEU A 243 16.12 -14.34 -32.23
N GLU A 244 16.90 -14.56 -31.18
CA GLU A 244 16.98 -15.86 -30.50
C GLU A 244 16.83 -15.75 -28.98
N GLY A 245 15.72 -16.27 -28.47
CA GLY A 245 15.36 -16.27 -27.07
C GLY A 245 14.04 -16.99 -26.83
N PRO A 246 13.63 -17.21 -25.57
CA PRO A 246 12.29 -17.68 -25.28
C PRO A 246 11.25 -16.58 -25.54
N GLU A 247 10.09 -16.98 -26.06
CA GLU A 247 8.91 -16.13 -26.23
C GLU A 247 8.10 -15.99 -24.93
N LEU A 248 7.41 -14.87 -24.77
CA LEU A 248 6.54 -14.49 -23.65
C LEU A 248 5.31 -13.74 -24.17
N SER A 249 4.14 -14.08 -23.64
CA SER A 249 2.88 -13.39 -23.91
C SER A 249 2.52 -12.47 -22.75
N VAL A 250 2.63 -11.15 -22.95
CA VAL A 250 2.37 -10.14 -21.92
C VAL A 250 1.09 -9.37 -22.24
N PHE A 251 0.14 -9.45 -21.34
CA PHE A 251 -1.20 -8.85 -21.46
C PHE A 251 -1.33 -7.66 -20.51
N ALA A 252 -1.94 -6.58 -20.96
CA ALA A 252 -2.20 -5.40 -20.15
C ALA A 252 -3.61 -4.84 -20.40
N PHE A 253 -4.38 -4.62 -19.34
CA PHE A 253 -5.56 -3.76 -19.40
C PHE A 253 -5.13 -2.32 -19.61
N SER A 254 -5.92 -1.54 -20.36
CA SER A 254 -5.70 -0.12 -20.56
C SER A 254 -7.00 0.66 -20.75
N ASP A 255 -7.06 1.84 -20.13
CA ASP A 255 -8.09 2.86 -20.33
C ASP A 255 -7.68 3.98 -21.31
N GLY A 256 -6.51 3.83 -21.94
CA GLY A 256 -5.87 4.82 -22.80
C GLY A 256 -4.85 5.73 -22.09
N TYR A 257 -4.80 5.72 -20.76
CA TYR A 257 -3.86 6.50 -19.94
C TYR A 257 -3.08 5.58 -19.00
N SER A 258 -3.81 4.85 -18.16
CA SER A 258 -3.31 3.90 -17.17
C SER A 258 -3.24 2.49 -17.76
N THR A 259 -2.32 1.68 -17.25
CA THR A 259 -2.13 0.29 -17.69
C THR A 259 -1.91 -0.64 -16.50
N VAL A 260 -2.50 -1.84 -16.56
CA VAL A 260 -2.32 -2.88 -15.53
C VAL A 260 -2.00 -4.20 -16.20
N ILE A 261 -0.78 -4.71 -15.95
CA ILE A 261 -0.28 -5.96 -16.53
C ILE A 261 -0.86 -7.17 -15.80
N LEU A 262 -1.31 -8.16 -16.56
CA LEU A 262 -1.68 -9.49 -16.07
C LEU A 262 -0.45 -10.42 -16.05
N PRO A 263 -0.46 -11.48 -15.22
CA PRO A 263 0.64 -12.43 -15.14
C PRO A 263 1.06 -12.95 -16.51
N PRO A 264 2.37 -12.95 -16.85
CA PRO A 264 2.86 -13.28 -18.17
C PRO A 264 2.69 -14.76 -18.47
N ALA A 265 2.24 -15.09 -19.68
CA ALA A 265 2.03 -16.47 -20.12
C ALA A 265 3.09 -16.90 -21.14
N GLN A 266 3.10 -18.20 -21.47
CA GLN A 266 3.75 -18.73 -22.67
C GLN A 266 2.82 -19.70 -23.39
N ASP A 267 2.75 -19.59 -24.71
CA ASP A 267 1.99 -20.47 -25.59
C ASP A 267 2.90 -21.45 -26.34
N HIS A 268 2.29 -22.43 -27.03
CA HIS A 268 2.99 -23.43 -27.83
C HIS A 268 2.42 -23.44 -29.25
N LYS A 269 3.01 -22.63 -30.14
CA LYS A 269 2.50 -22.37 -31.50
C LYS A 269 2.55 -23.58 -32.44
N ARG A 270 3.46 -24.52 -32.22
CA ARG A 270 3.71 -25.67 -33.13
C ARG A 270 2.76 -26.84 -32.86
N VAL A 271 2.33 -27.53 -33.91
CA VAL A 271 1.34 -28.63 -33.83
C VAL A 271 1.87 -29.88 -33.11
N GLY A 272 3.14 -30.24 -33.33
CA GLY A 272 3.76 -31.44 -32.77
C GLY A 272 4.55 -31.19 -31.49
N GLU A 273 4.83 -32.26 -30.75
CA GLU A 273 5.68 -32.21 -29.56
C GLU A 273 7.12 -31.77 -29.89
N ASP A 274 7.81 -31.27 -28.86
CA ASP A 274 9.14 -30.67 -28.88
C ASP A 274 9.28 -29.48 -29.87
N ASP A 275 8.12 -28.90 -30.23
CA ASP A 275 7.89 -27.79 -31.17
C ASP A 275 8.10 -28.13 -32.66
N THR A 276 7.70 -29.34 -33.05
CA THR A 276 7.77 -29.83 -34.43
C THR A 276 6.52 -29.50 -35.28
N GLY A 277 6.68 -29.58 -36.61
CA GLY A 277 5.57 -29.41 -37.57
C GLY A 277 5.18 -27.96 -37.86
N LEU A 278 3.99 -27.77 -38.41
CA LEU A 278 3.46 -26.45 -38.81
C LEU A 278 3.11 -25.56 -37.60
N ASN A 279 3.15 -24.25 -37.83
CA ASN A 279 2.56 -23.27 -36.92
C ASN A 279 1.02 -23.40 -36.91
N THR A 280 0.44 -23.16 -35.75
CA THR A 280 -0.99 -23.18 -35.44
C THR A 280 -1.39 -21.87 -34.75
N GLY A 281 -2.65 -21.73 -34.34
CA GLY A 281 -3.04 -20.65 -33.43
C GLY A 281 -2.55 -20.83 -31.98
N GLY A 282 -1.86 -21.92 -31.68
CA GLY A 282 -1.45 -22.36 -30.33
C GLY A 282 -2.17 -23.64 -29.91
N MET A 283 -1.38 -24.61 -29.42
CA MET A 283 -1.80 -25.96 -28.96
C MET A 283 -1.89 -26.08 -27.43
N GLY A 284 -1.52 -25.05 -26.68
CA GLY A 284 -1.59 -24.99 -25.22
C GLY A 284 -0.81 -23.81 -24.67
N ALA A 285 -1.11 -23.42 -23.45
CA ALA A 285 -0.47 -22.29 -22.77
C ALA A 285 -0.40 -22.49 -21.26
N PHE A 286 0.49 -21.77 -20.59
CA PHE A 286 0.56 -21.77 -19.12
C PHE A 286 0.96 -20.39 -18.57
N CYS A 287 0.65 -20.16 -17.29
CA CYS A 287 0.79 -18.90 -16.60
C CYS A 287 0.93 -19.12 -15.07
N PRO A 288 1.69 -18.31 -14.31
CA PRO A 288 2.71 -17.38 -14.78
C PRO A 288 3.91 -18.11 -15.37
N SER A 289 4.63 -17.45 -16.27
CA SER A 289 5.85 -17.97 -16.88
C SER A 289 7.05 -17.87 -15.92
N PRO A 290 7.77 -18.97 -15.61
CA PRO A 290 8.93 -18.96 -14.72
C PRO A 290 10.12 -18.09 -15.17
N ILE A 291 10.24 -17.76 -16.46
CA ILE A 291 11.32 -16.92 -16.99
C ILE A 291 11.07 -15.41 -16.80
N CYS A 292 9.87 -15.01 -16.40
CA CYS A 292 9.53 -13.60 -16.17
C CYS A 292 9.38 -13.31 -14.67
N ASN A 293 10.41 -12.67 -14.09
CA ASN A 293 10.37 -12.17 -12.72
C ASN A 293 9.78 -10.74 -12.64
N GLU A 294 9.52 -10.23 -11.43
CA GLU A 294 8.94 -8.89 -11.25
C GLU A 294 9.79 -7.77 -11.88
N THR A 295 11.12 -7.87 -11.83
CA THR A 295 12.04 -6.90 -12.43
C THR A 295 11.88 -6.82 -13.95
N LEU A 296 11.83 -7.98 -14.61
CA LEU A 296 11.64 -8.07 -16.06
C LEU A 296 10.23 -7.63 -16.46
N LEU A 297 9.21 -7.91 -15.64
CA LEU A 297 7.84 -7.46 -15.88
C LEU A 297 7.73 -5.92 -15.78
N LYS A 298 8.46 -5.29 -14.85
CA LYS A 298 8.60 -3.82 -14.76
C LYS A 298 9.41 -3.23 -15.92
N GLU A 299 10.43 -3.94 -16.41
CA GLU A 299 11.14 -3.54 -17.62
C GLU A 299 10.20 -3.55 -18.84
N ILE A 300 9.43 -4.61 -19.03
CA ILE A 300 8.44 -4.72 -20.12
C ILE A 300 7.34 -3.65 -19.96
N HIS A 301 6.89 -3.35 -18.73
CA HIS A 301 5.96 -2.25 -18.48
C HIS A 301 6.49 -0.90 -18.95
N SER A 302 7.68 -0.53 -18.47
CA SER A 302 8.29 0.79 -18.67
C SER A 302 8.91 1.00 -20.06
N ARG A 303 9.39 -0.07 -20.73
CA ARG A 303 10.00 -0.01 -22.06
C ARG A 303 9.05 -0.37 -23.21
N VAL A 304 7.97 -1.10 -22.95
CA VAL A 304 7.03 -1.56 -23.99
C VAL A 304 5.60 -1.08 -23.72
N ILE A 305 4.96 -1.57 -22.65
CA ILE A 305 3.50 -1.42 -22.47
C ILE A 305 3.07 0.04 -22.32
N GLN A 306 3.62 0.76 -21.33
CA GLN A 306 3.23 2.15 -21.10
C GLN A 306 3.65 3.06 -22.26
N PRO A 307 4.87 2.97 -22.85
CA PRO A 307 5.22 3.72 -24.06
C PRO A 307 4.30 3.48 -25.26
N THR A 308 3.73 2.26 -25.40
CA THR A 308 2.76 1.94 -26.46
C THR A 308 1.46 2.71 -26.28
N VAL A 309 0.87 2.63 -25.09
CA VAL A 309 -0.38 3.33 -24.76
C VAL A 309 -0.18 4.84 -24.83
N ASP A 310 0.94 5.35 -24.33
CA ASP A 310 1.30 6.76 -24.44
C ASP A 310 1.50 7.21 -25.90
N GLY A 311 2.18 6.43 -26.73
CA GLY A 311 2.42 6.77 -28.13
C GLY A 311 1.13 6.81 -28.96
N LEU A 312 0.21 5.87 -28.69
CA LEU A 312 -1.12 5.84 -29.31
C LEU A 312 -2.02 6.99 -28.82
N ARG A 313 -2.05 7.26 -27.51
CA ARG A 313 -2.74 8.43 -26.93
C ARG A 313 -2.21 9.75 -27.50
N ARG A 314 -0.89 9.94 -27.56
CA ARG A 314 -0.23 11.12 -28.15
C ARG A 314 -0.49 11.27 -29.67
N SER A 315 -0.84 10.17 -30.34
CA SER A 315 -1.22 10.16 -31.77
C SER A 315 -2.73 10.40 -31.98
N GLY A 316 -3.49 10.71 -30.93
CA GLY A 316 -4.94 10.97 -30.99
C GLY A 316 -5.81 9.72 -31.04
N THR A 317 -5.24 8.55 -30.75
CA THR A 317 -5.90 7.23 -30.83
C THR A 317 -5.68 6.46 -29.53
N PRO A 318 -6.24 6.91 -28.38
CA PRO A 318 -6.04 6.25 -27.09
C PRO A 318 -6.48 4.78 -27.16
N TYR A 319 -5.66 3.90 -26.58
CA TYR A 319 -5.87 2.47 -26.61
C TYR A 319 -6.73 2.03 -25.41
N VAL A 320 -7.99 1.68 -25.65
CA VAL A 320 -8.93 1.18 -24.63
C VAL A 320 -9.15 -0.31 -24.86
N GLY A 321 -9.01 -1.14 -23.83
CA GLY A 321 -9.21 -2.59 -23.94
C GLY A 321 -8.07 -3.38 -23.31
N LEU A 322 -7.70 -4.51 -23.93
CA LEU A 322 -6.52 -5.28 -23.57
C LEU A 322 -5.46 -5.20 -24.67
N LEU A 323 -4.25 -4.78 -24.34
CA LEU A 323 -3.07 -4.85 -25.20
C LEU A 323 -2.33 -6.17 -24.94
N TYR A 324 -1.96 -6.90 -25.99
CA TYR A 324 -1.07 -8.05 -25.91
C TYR A 324 0.22 -7.71 -26.67
N ALA A 325 1.34 -7.68 -25.97
CA ALA A 325 2.68 -7.67 -26.57
C ALA A 325 3.26 -9.10 -26.59
N GLY A 326 3.62 -9.59 -27.78
CA GLY A 326 4.47 -10.76 -27.93
C GLY A 326 5.92 -10.35 -27.74
N ILE A 327 6.57 -10.83 -26.68
CA ILE A 327 7.93 -10.49 -26.29
C ILE A 327 8.86 -11.69 -26.56
N LEU A 328 10.07 -11.43 -27.02
CA LEU A 328 11.17 -12.39 -27.04
C LEU A 328 12.34 -11.83 -26.22
N LEU A 329 12.94 -12.67 -25.38
CA LEU A 329 14.07 -12.30 -24.51
C LEU A 329 15.40 -12.64 -25.22
N ASP A 330 15.86 -11.73 -26.07
CA ASP A 330 17.04 -11.96 -26.89
C ASP A 330 18.32 -11.91 -26.04
N LYS A 331 19.22 -12.88 -26.25
CA LYS A 331 20.46 -13.05 -25.46
C LYS A 331 21.40 -11.84 -25.50
N VAL A 332 21.28 -10.97 -26.52
CA VAL A 332 22.15 -9.80 -26.73
C VAL A 332 21.35 -8.50 -26.65
N LYS A 333 20.15 -8.46 -27.25
CA LYS A 333 19.31 -7.26 -27.34
C LYS A 333 18.28 -7.13 -26.18
N GLY A 334 18.18 -8.11 -25.29
CA GLY A 334 17.27 -8.10 -24.13
C GLY A 334 15.79 -8.21 -24.50
N VAL A 335 14.92 -7.48 -23.80
CA VAL A 335 13.49 -7.39 -24.13
C VAL A 335 13.30 -6.85 -25.55
N GLN A 336 12.65 -7.63 -26.42
CA GLN A 336 12.31 -7.25 -27.79
C GLN A 336 10.85 -7.61 -28.09
N VAL A 337 10.09 -6.70 -28.69
CA VAL A 337 8.73 -6.98 -29.18
C VAL A 337 8.80 -7.69 -30.54
N LEU A 338 8.11 -8.83 -30.67
CA LEU A 338 7.93 -9.54 -31.94
C LEU A 338 6.74 -9.00 -32.75
N GLU A 339 5.63 -8.76 -32.06
CA GLU A 339 4.34 -8.33 -32.60
C GLU A 339 3.41 -7.86 -31.46
N TYR A 340 2.35 -7.12 -31.80
CA TYR A 340 1.23 -6.85 -30.89
C TYR A 340 -0.04 -7.54 -31.40
N ASN A 341 -0.89 -7.95 -30.46
CA ASN A 341 -2.29 -8.26 -30.73
C ASN A 341 -3.16 -7.23 -29.97
N CYS A 342 -4.25 -6.78 -30.58
CA CYS A 342 -5.12 -5.73 -30.05
C CYS A 342 -6.27 -6.26 -29.17
N ARG A 343 -6.16 -7.52 -28.73
CA ARG A 343 -7.18 -8.28 -27.99
C ARG A 343 -6.55 -9.43 -27.19
N PHE A 344 -7.39 -10.15 -26.45
CA PHE A 344 -7.03 -11.35 -25.67
C PHE A 344 -6.39 -12.48 -26.53
N GLY A 345 -5.47 -13.24 -25.93
CA GLY A 345 -4.84 -14.43 -26.56
C GLY A 345 -5.77 -15.64 -26.60
N ASP A 346 -5.53 -16.59 -27.50
CA ASP A 346 -6.21 -17.89 -27.54
C ASP A 346 -5.17 -18.90 -28.07
N PRO A 347 -4.50 -19.69 -27.22
CA PRO A 347 -5.07 -20.34 -26.04
C PRO A 347 -4.68 -19.75 -24.66
N GLU A 348 -4.03 -18.59 -24.60
CA GLU A 348 -3.47 -18.04 -23.35
C GLU A 348 -4.53 -17.56 -22.35
N THR A 349 -5.62 -16.96 -22.83
CA THR A 349 -6.67 -16.37 -21.97
C THR A 349 -7.32 -17.42 -21.07
N GLN A 350 -7.47 -18.63 -21.57
CA GLN A 350 -7.97 -19.80 -20.84
C GLN A 350 -7.14 -20.14 -19.60
N ALA A 351 -5.82 -19.84 -19.60
CA ALA A 351 -4.97 -19.97 -18.42
C ALA A 351 -4.98 -18.69 -17.57
N VAL A 352 -4.88 -17.50 -18.18
CA VAL A 352 -4.83 -16.21 -17.47
C VAL A 352 -6.11 -15.94 -16.66
N MET A 353 -7.30 -16.28 -17.19
CA MET A 353 -8.58 -16.09 -16.51
C MET A 353 -8.75 -16.94 -15.24
N LEU A 354 -8.02 -18.06 -15.10
CA LEU A 354 -8.03 -18.89 -13.89
C LEU A 354 -7.26 -18.26 -12.72
N LEU A 355 -6.29 -17.38 -13.02
CA LEU A 355 -5.51 -16.66 -12.03
C LEU A 355 -6.09 -15.29 -11.68
N LEU A 356 -6.93 -14.71 -12.54
CA LEU A 356 -7.60 -13.44 -12.25
C LEU A 356 -8.58 -13.60 -11.08
N GLU A 357 -8.34 -12.86 -10.00
CA GLU A 357 -9.17 -12.89 -8.79
C GLU A 357 -10.26 -11.81 -8.84
N SER A 358 -9.87 -10.56 -9.15
CA SER A 358 -10.78 -9.42 -9.27
C SER A 358 -11.88 -9.63 -10.32
N ASP A 359 -13.00 -8.91 -10.16
CA ASP A 359 -14.13 -8.96 -11.09
C ASP A 359 -13.75 -8.38 -12.46
N LEU A 360 -13.80 -9.22 -13.49
CA LEU A 360 -13.48 -8.84 -14.86
C LEU A 360 -14.45 -7.79 -15.42
N TYR A 361 -15.72 -7.78 -14.96
CA TYR A 361 -16.69 -6.78 -15.40
C TYR A 361 -16.29 -5.37 -14.93
N GLU A 362 -15.95 -5.20 -13.65
CA GLU A 362 -15.50 -3.90 -13.12
C GLU A 362 -14.23 -3.41 -13.79
N ILE A 363 -13.28 -4.30 -14.08
CA ILE A 363 -12.05 -3.94 -14.79
C ILE A 363 -12.35 -3.48 -16.21
N MET A 364 -13.19 -4.22 -16.94
CA MET A 364 -13.59 -3.84 -18.30
C MET A 364 -14.36 -2.53 -18.34
N LEU A 365 -15.29 -2.31 -17.39
CA LEU A 365 -16.01 -1.05 -17.25
C LEU A 365 -15.07 0.12 -16.93
N ALA A 366 -14.16 -0.04 -15.96
CA ALA A 366 -13.18 0.97 -15.60
C ALA A 366 -12.24 1.35 -16.75
N CYS A 367 -11.90 0.39 -17.61
CA CYS A 367 -11.17 0.65 -18.86
C CYS A 367 -11.96 1.55 -19.83
N VAL A 368 -13.27 1.32 -19.98
CA VAL A 368 -14.11 2.11 -20.90
C VAL A 368 -14.47 3.49 -20.32
N GLU A 369 -14.54 3.60 -18.99
CA GLU A 369 -14.86 4.84 -18.27
C GLU A 369 -13.65 5.76 -18.00
N GLY A 370 -12.42 5.31 -18.24
CA GLY A 370 -11.21 6.13 -18.02
C GLY A 370 -10.76 6.22 -16.56
N ARG A 371 -10.92 5.13 -15.80
CA ARG A 371 -10.67 5.06 -14.35
C ARG A 371 -10.02 3.74 -13.90
N LEU A 372 -9.14 3.15 -14.73
CA LEU A 372 -8.49 1.87 -14.41
C LEU A 372 -7.54 2.00 -13.21
N ASP A 373 -6.97 3.19 -12.99
CA ASP A 373 -6.21 3.55 -11.78
C ASP A 373 -6.99 3.38 -10.47
N SER A 374 -8.32 3.42 -10.54
CA SER A 374 -9.23 3.42 -9.41
C SER A 374 -9.76 2.01 -9.06
N VAL A 375 -9.25 0.95 -9.71
CA VAL A 375 -9.69 -0.45 -9.52
C VAL A 375 -8.51 -1.40 -9.32
N GLY A 376 -8.49 -2.11 -8.18
CA GLY A 376 -7.46 -3.10 -7.88
C GLY A 376 -7.62 -4.39 -8.70
N VAL A 377 -6.62 -4.70 -9.53
CA VAL A 377 -6.54 -5.96 -10.30
C VAL A 377 -5.66 -6.96 -9.56
N ASN A 378 -6.28 -7.87 -8.81
CA ASN A 378 -5.58 -8.91 -8.06
C ASN A 378 -5.55 -10.22 -8.85
N THR A 379 -4.46 -10.98 -8.71
CA THR A 379 -4.29 -12.30 -9.30
C THR A 379 -3.63 -13.27 -8.31
N ARG A 380 -3.99 -14.56 -8.41
CA ARG A 380 -3.55 -15.65 -7.53
C ARG A 380 -2.07 -15.96 -7.72
N SER A 381 -1.21 -15.26 -6.99
CA SER A 381 0.26 -15.34 -7.10
C SER A 381 0.89 -16.61 -6.50
N ASP A 382 0.09 -17.44 -5.84
CA ASP A 382 0.47 -18.71 -5.22
C ASP A 382 0.14 -19.95 -6.07
N LEU A 383 -0.42 -19.75 -7.28
CA LEU A 383 -0.84 -20.80 -8.20
C LEU A 383 -0.19 -20.67 -9.57
N PHE A 384 -0.12 -21.80 -10.28
CA PHE A 384 0.03 -21.87 -11.72
C PHE A 384 -1.28 -22.31 -12.35
N ALA A 385 -1.56 -21.80 -13.53
CA ALA A 385 -2.63 -22.25 -14.44
C ALA A 385 -2.01 -22.82 -15.71
N ALA A 386 -2.63 -23.88 -16.23
CA ALA A 386 -2.26 -24.50 -17.50
C ALA A 386 -3.52 -24.72 -18.37
N ASN A 387 -3.32 -24.78 -19.68
CA ASN A 387 -4.33 -25.12 -20.68
C ASN A 387 -3.70 -26.00 -21.78
N VAL A 388 -4.35 -27.10 -22.13
CA VAL A 388 -3.99 -27.95 -23.28
C VAL A 388 -5.15 -27.97 -24.28
N VAL A 389 -4.85 -27.70 -25.56
CA VAL A 389 -5.84 -27.71 -26.65
C VAL A 389 -6.04 -29.12 -27.18
N VAL A 390 -7.30 -29.53 -27.33
CA VAL A 390 -7.70 -30.71 -28.10
C VAL A 390 -8.14 -30.26 -29.49
N ALA A 391 -7.49 -30.82 -30.53
CA ALA A 391 -7.66 -30.45 -31.93
C ALA A 391 -8.20 -31.60 -32.78
N SER A 392 -8.84 -31.27 -33.90
CA SER A 392 -9.34 -32.25 -34.88
C SER A 392 -8.22 -32.76 -35.77
N GLY A 393 -8.17 -34.08 -35.98
CA GLY A 393 -7.20 -34.73 -36.86
C GLY A 393 -7.08 -34.04 -38.22
N GLY A 394 -5.84 -33.71 -38.59
CA GLY A 394 -5.50 -32.94 -39.80
C GLY A 394 -5.31 -31.43 -39.59
N TYR A 395 -5.71 -30.86 -38.45
CA TYR A 395 -5.33 -29.49 -38.05
C TYR A 395 -3.79 -29.35 -37.97
N PRO A 396 -3.16 -28.25 -38.46
CA PRO A 396 -3.73 -27.00 -38.98
C PRO A 396 -4.02 -26.95 -40.49
N GLY A 397 -4.03 -28.12 -41.15
CA GLY A 397 -4.47 -28.32 -42.53
C GLY A 397 -5.98 -28.55 -42.63
N SER A 398 -6.39 -29.51 -43.48
CA SER A 398 -7.80 -29.92 -43.61
C SER A 398 -8.18 -30.94 -42.53
N TYR A 399 -9.36 -30.77 -41.93
CA TYR A 399 -9.89 -31.62 -40.85
C TYR A 399 -11.40 -31.81 -41.01
N GLN A 400 -11.93 -32.90 -40.48
CA GLN A 400 -13.37 -33.20 -40.50
C GLN A 400 -14.13 -32.52 -39.33
N LYS A 401 -15.45 -32.42 -39.49
CA LYS A 401 -16.39 -31.78 -38.55
C LYS A 401 -17.61 -32.70 -38.35
N GLY A 402 -18.32 -32.54 -37.25
CA GLY A 402 -19.54 -33.29 -36.93
C GLY A 402 -19.33 -34.54 -36.08
N HIS A 403 -18.09 -34.84 -35.66
CA HIS A 403 -17.85 -35.96 -34.74
C HIS A 403 -18.39 -35.63 -33.35
N VAL A 404 -19.10 -36.57 -32.74
CA VAL A 404 -19.66 -36.42 -31.38
C VAL A 404 -18.54 -36.40 -30.34
N ILE A 405 -18.63 -35.47 -29.40
CA ILE A 405 -17.71 -35.33 -28.26
C ILE A 405 -18.30 -36.06 -27.05
N THR A 406 -17.47 -36.87 -26.39
CA THR A 406 -17.82 -37.64 -25.19
C THR A 406 -16.86 -37.34 -24.03
N GLY A 407 -17.27 -37.65 -22.81
CA GLY A 407 -16.46 -37.45 -21.60
C GLY A 407 -16.35 -35.99 -21.12
N LEU A 408 -17.26 -35.12 -21.55
CA LEU A 408 -17.43 -33.77 -20.98
C LEU A 408 -18.07 -33.81 -19.58
N ASP A 409 -18.92 -34.81 -19.33
CA ASP A 409 -19.52 -35.09 -18.02
C ASP A 409 -18.53 -35.89 -17.13
N GLY A 410 -18.52 -35.62 -15.82
CA GLY A 410 -17.69 -36.34 -14.85
C GLY A 410 -16.25 -35.84 -14.71
N VAL A 411 -15.93 -34.69 -15.32
CA VAL A 411 -14.69 -33.94 -15.11
C VAL A 411 -14.67 -33.35 -13.68
N PRO A 412 -13.52 -33.32 -12.97
CA PRO A 412 -13.42 -32.71 -11.64
C PRO A 412 -13.75 -31.21 -11.62
N ASP A 413 -14.38 -30.73 -10.53
CA ASP A 413 -14.83 -29.33 -10.39
C ASP A 413 -13.72 -28.27 -10.53
N ASP A 414 -12.44 -28.63 -10.33
CA ASP A 414 -11.29 -27.73 -10.50
C ASP A 414 -10.66 -27.78 -11.90
N VAL A 415 -11.20 -28.59 -12.82
CA VAL A 415 -10.79 -28.70 -14.22
C VAL A 415 -11.90 -28.17 -15.12
N ILE A 416 -11.59 -27.18 -15.96
CA ILE A 416 -12.55 -26.44 -16.76
C ILE A 416 -12.30 -26.69 -18.24
N ILE A 417 -13.35 -27.06 -18.98
CA ILE A 417 -13.29 -27.27 -20.43
C ILE A 417 -13.86 -26.05 -21.17
N PHE A 418 -13.00 -25.20 -21.71
CA PHE A 418 -13.43 -24.08 -22.56
C PHE A 418 -13.57 -24.54 -24.00
N HIS A 419 -14.82 -24.78 -24.41
CA HIS A 419 -15.18 -25.07 -25.80
C HIS A 419 -14.71 -23.94 -26.74
N ALA A 420 -14.13 -24.34 -27.87
CA ALA A 420 -13.80 -23.48 -29.00
C ALA A 420 -14.64 -23.90 -30.22
N GLY A 421 -14.06 -24.64 -31.17
CA GLY A 421 -14.74 -25.19 -32.34
C GLY A 421 -15.70 -26.33 -32.01
N THR A 422 -16.79 -26.04 -31.31
CA THR A 422 -17.93 -26.95 -31.08
C THR A 422 -19.27 -26.31 -31.43
N THR A 423 -20.28 -27.13 -31.71
CA THR A 423 -21.70 -26.73 -31.73
C THR A 423 -22.52 -27.85 -31.11
N LEU A 424 -23.80 -27.60 -30.78
CA LEU A 424 -24.75 -28.70 -30.63
C LEU A 424 -25.19 -29.21 -32.01
N ASP A 425 -25.44 -30.50 -32.11
CA ASP A 425 -26.14 -31.15 -33.22
C ASP A 425 -27.66 -30.96 -33.07
N ASP A 426 -28.33 -30.46 -34.11
CA ASP A 426 -29.75 -30.10 -34.07
C ASP A 426 -30.66 -31.28 -33.71
N HIS A 427 -30.29 -32.50 -34.12
CA HIS A 427 -31.12 -33.69 -33.93
C HIS A 427 -30.93 -34.37 -32.57
N SER A 428 -29.68 -34.61 -32.17
CA SER A 428 -29.34 -35.34 -30.93
C SER A 428 -29.09 -34.45 -29.73
N GLN A 429 -28.96 -33.12 -29.93
CA GLN A 429 -28.59 -32.12 -28.92
C GLN A 429 -27.26 -32.42 -28.20
N LYS A 430 -26.39 -33.24 -28.82
CA LYS A 430 -25.04 -33.53 -28.34
C LYS A 430 -24.04 -32.52 -28.87
N VAL A 431 -22.94 -32.32 -28.14
CA VAL A 431 -21.82 -31.50 -28.59
C VAL A 431 -21.06 -32.23 -29.71
N ILE A 432 -20.85 -31.54 -30.83
CA ILE A 432 -20.10 -32.02 -32.00
C ILE A 432 -18.99 -31.05 -32.38
N THR A 433 -17.96 -31.56 -33.08
CA THR A 433 -16.84 -30.74 -33.58
C THR A 433 -17.26 -29.79 -34.70
N SER A 434 -16.83 -28.53 -34.66
CA SER A 434 -17.17 -27.49 -35.66
C SER A 434 -15.97 -26.65 -36.14
N GLY A 435 -14.78 -26.80 -35.53
CA GLY A 435 -13.55 -26.08 -35.90
C GLY A 435 -12.29 -26.86 -35.52
N GLY A 436 -11.13 -26.44 -36.04
CA GLY A 436 -9.89 -27.24 -35.93
C GLY A 436 -9.28 -27.32 -34.53
N ARG A 437 -9.41 -26.26 -33.72
CA ARG A 437 -9.24 -26.32 -32.26
C ARG A 437 -10.61 -26.50 -31.65
N VAL A 438 -10.84 -27.60 -30.93
CA VAL A 438 -12.17 -28.03 -30.48
C VAL A 438 -12.40 -27.64 -29.03
N LEU A 439 -11.50 -28.05 -28.13
CA LEU A 439 -11.61 -27.84 -26.68
C LEU A 439 -10.29 -27.32 -26.10
N ASN A 440 -10.39 -26.75 -24.91
CA ASN A 440 -9.27 -26.31 -24.07
C ASN A 440 -9.51 -26.91 -22.68
N VAL A 441 -8.63 -27.79 -22.23
CA VAL A 441 -8.73 -28.38 -20.88
C VAL A 441 -7.76 -27.62 -19.97
N SER A 442 -8.31 -26.88 -19.01
CA SER A 442 -7.56 -25.94 -18.18
C SER A 442 -7.78 -26.18 -16.68
N THR A 443 -6.77 -25.95 -15.84
CA THR A 443 -6.88 -26.06 -14.38
C THR A 443 -5.78 -25.26 -13.67
N THR A 444 -5.79 -25.28 -12.33
CA THR A 444 -4.75 -24.69 -11.49
C THR A 444 -4.10 -25.70 -10.54
N GLY A 445 -2.86 -25.40 -10.13
CA GLY A 445 -2.11 -26.16 -9.13
C GLY A 445 -1.08 -25.30 -8.43
N LYS A 446 -0.50 -25.79 -7.33
CA LYS A 446 0.61 -25.12 -6.60
C LYS A 446 1.93 -25.17 -7.37
N THR A 447 2.03 -26.08 -8.35
CA THR A 447 3.09 -26.10 -9.36
C THR A 447 2.52 -26.23 -10.76
N LEU A 448 3.29 -25.80 -11.77
CA LEU A 448 2.93 -26.01 -13.18
C LEU A 448 2.77 -27.50 -13.51
N GLN A 449 3.63 -28.37 -12.95
CA GLN A 449 3.55 -29.81 -13.17
C GLN A 449 2.24 -30.39 -12.63
N GLU A 450 1.82 -30.01 -11.41
CA GLU A 450 0.54 -30.43 -10.83
C GLU A 450 -0.66 -30.04 -11.70
N ALA A 451 -0.67 -28.80 -12.24
CA ALA A 451 -1.73 -28.36 -13.14
C ALA A 451 -1.77 -29.18 -14.45
N LEU A 452 -0.59 -29.51 -15.00
CA LEU A 452 -0.47 -30.34 -16.20
C LEU A 452 -0.87 -31.80 -15.93
N ASP A 453 -0.44 -32.40 -14.82
CA ASP A 453 -0.75 -33.78 -14.43
C ASP A 453 -2.27 -33.98 -14.26
N LYS A 454 -2.95 -33.00 -13.64
CA LYS A 454 -4.42 -32.95 -13.59
C LYS A 454 -5.03 -32.99 -14.99
N ILE A 455 -4.62 -32.08 -15.88
CA ILE A 455 -5.13 -32.01 -17.26
C ILE A 455 -4.89 -33.32 -18.02
N TYR A 456 -3.69 -33.90 -17.93
CA TYR A 456 -3.35 -35.16 -18.61
C TYR A 456 -4.02 -36.40 -18.00
N SER A 457 -4.55 -36.34 -16.77
CA SER A 457 -5.40 -37.40 -16.21
C SER A 457 -6.86 -37.33 -16.68
N VAL A 458 -7.35 -36.14 -17.05
CA VAL A 458 -8.71 -35.93 -17.60
C VAL A 458 -8.76 -36.11 -19.12
N LEU A 459 -7.75 -35.64 -19.86
CA LEU A 459 -7.73 -35.72 -21.33
C LEU A 459 -8.03 -37.11 -21.94
N PRO A 460 -7.67 -38.26 -21.33
CA PRO A 460 -8.05 -39.58 -21.84
C PRO A 460 -9.56 -39.89 -21.81
N SER A 461 -10.40 -39.21 -21.02
CA SER A 461 -11.86 -39.38 -21.09
C SER A 461 -12.52 -38.47 -22.12
N VAL A 462 -11.95 -37.28 -22.36
CA VAL A 462 -12.47 -36.26 -23.28
C VAL A 462 -12.11 -36.63 -24.73
N GLN A 463 -13.00 -37.36 -25.40
CA GLN A 463 -12.71 -37.96 -26.72
C GLN A 463 -13.70 -37.51 -27.81
N PHE A 464 -13.18 -37.48 -29.05
CA PHE A 464 -13.95 -37.54 -30.28
C PHE A 464 -13.09 -38.19 -31.37
N GLU A 465 -13.69 -38.62 -32.47
CA GLU A 465 -12.97 -39.30 -33.55
C GLU A 465 -11.85 -38.43 -34.13
N GLY A 466 -10.62 -38.96 -34.16
CA GLY A 466 -9.44 -38.24 -34.64
C GLY A 466 -8.94 -37.11 -33.71
N SER A 467 -9.41 -37.01 -32.47
CA SER A 467 -8.92 -36.01 -31.50
C SER A 467 -7.43 -36.18 -31.17
N PHE A 468 -6.66 -35.10 -31.14
CA PHE A 468 -5.28 -35.11 -30.64
C PHE A 468 -4.92 -33.88 -29.80
N TYR A 469 -3.87 -34.01 -28.99
CA TYR A 469 -3.31 -32.97 -28.14
C TYR A 469 -1.81 -33.24 -27.92
N ARG A 470 -1.04 -32.20 -27.57
CA ARG A 470 0.39 -32.29 -27.21
C ARG A 470 0.56 -32.73 -25.76
N LYS A 471 1.54 -33.60 -25.45
CA LYS A 471 1.88 -34.06 -24.08
C LYS A 471 3.16 -33.41 -23.52
N ASP A 472 3.56 -32.29 -24.10
CA ASP A 472 4.78 -31.55 -23.77
C ASP A 472 4.54 -30.07 -23.47
N ILE A 473 3.28 -29.63 -23.39
CA ILE A 473 2.92 -28.27 -22.97
C ILE A 473 3.58 -27.99 -21.61
N GLY A 474 4.43 -26.98 -21.53
CA GLY A 474 5.19 -26.63 -20.32
C GLY A 474 6.42 -27.51 -20.04
N ARG A 475 6.74 -28.53 -20.84
CA ARG A 475 7.92 -29.42 -20.65
C ARG A 475 9.21 -28.61 -20.56
N LYS A 476 9.41 -27.64 -21.47
CA LYS A 476 10.57 -26.73 -21.47
C LYS A 476 10.60 -25.78 -20.27
N ALA A 477 9.44 -25.46 -19.67
CA ALA A 477 9.36 -24.60 -18.49
C ALA A 477 10.06 -25.21 -17.27
N SER A 478 10.07 -26.55 -17.16
CA SER A 478 10.77 -27.28 -16.07
C SER A 478 12.30 -27.14 -16.11
N GLN A 479 12.88 -26.81 -17.27
CA GLN A 479 14.32 -26.63 -17.45
C GLN A 479 14.79 -25.30 -16.85
N TYR A 480 13.93 -24.28 -16.85
CA TYR A 480 14.11 -23.06 -16.09
C TYR A 480 13.84 -23.35 -14.61
N LYS A 481 14.86 -23.88 -13.92
CA LYS A 481 14.89 -23.85 -12.45
C LYS A 481 14.58 -22.41 -12.02
N LYS A 482 13.46 -22.23 -11.32
CA LYS A 482 13.18 -21.02 -10.55
C LYS A 482 14.41 -20.78 -9.67
N GLU A 483 15.20 -19.75 -9.97
CA GLU A 483 16.39 -19.46 -9.19
C GLU A 483 15.96 -19.30 -7.73
N THR A 484 16.67 -19.99 -6.83
CA THR A 484 16.42 -19.89 -5.40
C THR A 484 16.60 -18.43 -5.02
N LYS A 485 15.49 -17.76 -4.66
CA LYS A 485 15.43 -16.31 -4.40
C LYS A 485 16.68 -15.84 -3.67
N GLY A 486 17.52 -15.05 -4.37
CA GLY A 486 18.27 -14.02 -3.68
C GLY A 486 17.25 -13.17 -2.95
N VAL A 487 17.37 -13.05 -1.62
CA VAL A 487 16.35 -12.42 -0.78
C VAL A 487 16.20 -10.97 -1.21
N THR A 488 15.10 -10.66 -1.90
CA THR A 488 14.79 -9.28 -2.26
C THR A 488 14.40 -8.51 -1.00
N TYR A 489 14.46 -7.18 -1.04
CA TYR A 489 13.99 -6.38 0.11
C TYR A 489 12.49 -6.65 0.41
N LYS A 490 11.71 -6.94 -0.64
CA LYS A 490 10.30 -7.40 -0.60
C LYS A 490 10.14 -8.83 -0.03
N ASP A 491 11.16 -9.67 -0.08
CA ASP A 491 11.20 -11.00 0.60
C ASP A 491 11.66 -10.92 2.06
N ALA A 492 12.47 -9.92 2.40
CA ALA A 492 12.61 -9.45 3.78
C ALA A 492 11.34 -8.73 4.26
N GLY A 493 10.38 -8.50 3.36
CA GLY A 493 9.05 -7.96 3.60
C GLY A 493 8.97 -6.44 3.55
N VAL A 494 9.69 -5.78 2.62
CA VAL A 494 9.62 -4.32 2.37
C VAL A 494 9.19 -4.02 0.93
N ASP A 495 7.95 -3.59 0.74
CA ASP A 495 7.35 -3.31 -0.58
C ASP A 495 7.45 -1.83 -1.02
N ILE A 496 8.51 -1.55 -1.78
CA ILE A 496 8.79 -0.22 -2.37
C ILE A 496 7.67 0.24 -3.33
N ASP A 497 6.95 -0.68 -3.99
CA ASP A 497 5.89 -0.30 -4.94
C ASP A 497 4.67 0.25 -4.21
N SER A 498 4.29 -0.40 -3.10
CA SER A 498 3.23 0.07 -2.19
C SER A 498 3.60 1.42 -1.54
N GLY A 499 4.88 1.64 -1.23
CA GLY A 499 5.38 2.94 -0.78
C GLY A 499 5.24 4.05 -1.82
N ASN A 500 5.58 3.79 -3.09
CA ASN A 500 5.40 4.77 -4.17
C ASN A 500 3.92 5.12 -4.40
N ASN A 501 3.03 4.14 -4.36
CA ASN A 501 1.58 4.37 -4.45
C ASN A 501 1.06 5.26 -3.31
N LEU A 502 1.49 5.02 -2.06
CA LEU A 502 1.17 5.89 -0.93
C LEU A 502 1.64 7.33 -1.18
N VAL A 503 2.85 7.53 -1.69
CA VAL A 503 3.40 8.86 -2.01
C VAL A 503 2.52 9.61 -3.01
N ASP A 504 1.98 8.94 -4.04
CA ASP A 504 1.04 9.58 -4.99
C ASP A 504 -0.31 9.91 -4.35
N ILE A 505 -0.83 9.06 -3.46
CA ILE A 505 -2.07 9.31 -2.71
C ILE A 505 -1.95 10.51 -1.75
N ILE A 506 -0.79 10.72 -1.12
CA ILE A 506 -0.62 11.76 -0.08
C ILE A 506 -0.13 13.12 -0.62
N LYS A 507 0.46 13.20 -1.83
CA LYS A 507 0.82 14.48 -2.51
C LYS A 507 -0.27 15.58 -2.44
N PRO A 508 -1.56 15.32 -2.73
CA PRO A 508 -2.61 16.34 -2.60
C PRO A 508 -2.90 16.73 -1.13
N ILE A 509 -2.63 15.84 -0.16
CA ILE A 509 -2.81 16.08 1.26
C ILE A 509 -1.72 17.03 1.78
N THR A 510 -0.45 16.76 1.47
CA THR A 510 0.67 17.64 1.88
C THR A 510 0.50 19.03 1.27
N LYS A 511 0.22 19.11 -0.04
CA LYS A 511 0.06 20.38 -0.77
C LYS A 511 -1.11 21.24 -0.29
N ALA A 512 -2.08 20.67 0.44
CA ALA A 512 -3.16 21.39 1.10
C ALA A 512 -2.74 22.07 2.43
N THR A 513 -1.52 21.80 2.94
CA THR A 513 -0.96 22.40 4.17
C THR A 513 -0.02 23.59 3.91
N LYS A 514 0.23 23.93 2.64
CA LYS A 514 1.16 25.00 2.23
C LYS A 514 0.94 26.32 2.99
N ARG A 515 2.02 27.01 3.33
CA ARG A 515 2.00 28.31 4.01
C ARG A 515 3.07 29.26 3.50
N ILE A 516 3.06 30.50 3.98
CA ILE A 516 4.19 31.43 3.81
C ILE A 516 5.45 30.76 4.37
N GLY A 517 6.45 30.57 3.50
CA GLY A 517 7.70 29.87 3.76
C GLY A 517 7.83 28.46 3.15
N CYS A 518 6.73 27.79 2.78
CA CYS A 518 6.79 26.45 2.16
C CYS A 518 5.54 26.06 1.34
N ASP A 519 5.74 25.58 0.11
CA ASP A 519 4.69 25.06 -0.78
C ASP A 519 4.20 23.64 -0.46
N ALA A 520 4.79 22.97 0.55
CA ALA A 520 4.44 21.63 1.03
C ALA A 520 4.49 20.51 -0.04
N GLU A 521 5.48 20.59 -0.93
CA GLU A 521 5.77 19.55 -1.93
C GLU A 521 6.68 18.45 -1.35
N ILE A 522 6.44 17.20 -1.74
CA ILE A 522 7.14 16.00 -1.24
C ILE A 522 7.72 15.16 -2.38
N GLY A 523 8.67 14.29 -2.06
CA GLY A 523 9.38 13.43 -3.02
C GLY A 523 10.83 13.85 -3.31
N GLY A 524 11.36 14.86 -2.62
CA GLY A 524 12.79 15.14 -2.54
C GLY A 524 13.42 14.56 -1.28
N PHE A 525 14.76 14.57 -1.19
CA PHE A 525 15.54 14.03 -0.06
C PHE A 525 15.38 14.82 1.27
N GLY A 526 14.59 15.90 1.29
CA GLY A 526 14.30 16.69 2.48
C GLY A 526 13.37 17.85 2.16
N GLY A 527 12.53 18.22 3.11
CA GLY A 527 11.66 19.39 3.00
C GLY A 527 12.43 20.69 3.22
N LEU A 528 11.99 21.78 2.57
CA LEU A 528 12.61 23.11 2.65
C LEU A 528 11.62 24.13 3.22
N PHE A 529 12.12 25.07 4.03
CA PHE A 529 11.34 26.19 4.56
C PHE A 529 12.16 27.49 4.50
N ASP A 530 11.64 28.51 3.82
CA ASP A 530 12.25 29.85 3.82
C ASP A 530 11.69 30.70 4.97
N LEU A 531 12.58 31.13 5.87
CA LEU A 531 12.25 32.03 6.99
C LEU A 531 12.13 33.50 6.57
N LYS A 532 12.75 33.90 5.45
CA LYS A 532 12.83 35.29 5.01
C LYS A 532 11.46 35.97 4.82
N PRO A 533 10.42 35.31 4.27
CA PRO A 533 9.08 35.90 4.14
C PRO A 533 8.36 36.16 5.47
N LEU A 534 8.85 35.61 6.59
CA LEU A 534 8.29 35.85 7.93
C LEU A 534 8.72 37.20 8.52
N ASN A 535 9.75 37.84 7.96
CA ASN A 535 10.24 39.17 8.37
C ASN A 535 10.59 39.29 9.88
N MET A 536 11.17 38.22 10.43
CA MET A 536 11.60 38.14 11.84
C MET A 536 12.95 38.85 12.07
N LYS A 537 13.25 39.21 13.33
CA LYS A 537 14.42 40.01 13.72
C LYS A 537 15.54 39.19 14.38
N ASP A 538 15.20 38.40 15.39
CA ASP A 538 16.11 37.53 16.13
C ASP A 538 15.41 36.17 16.40
N PRO A 539 15.16 35.39 15.32
CA PRO A 539 14.40 34.14 15.39
C PRO A 539 15.20 33.02 16.06
N ILE A 540 14.56 32.36 17.02
CA ILE A 540 14.96 31.07 17.59
C ILE A 540 14.06 29.97 17.03
N ILE A 541 14.69 28.92 16.49
CA ILE A 541 14.01 27.70 16.07
C ILE A 541 13.82 26.81 17.31
N VAL A 542 12.59 26.31 17.48
CA VAL A 542 12.22 25.33 18.51
C VAL A 542 11.79 24.05 17.80
N SER A 543 12.27 22.90 18.26
CA SER A 543 11.90 21.58 17.72
C SER A 543 11.32 20.71 18.83
N GLY A 544 10.26 19.97 18.54
CA GLY A 544 9.58 19.06 19.47
C GLY A 544 9.23 17.75 18.78
N THR A 545 9.38 16.64 19.49
CA THR A 545 9.15 15.28 18.98
C THR A 545 8.29 14.50 19.97
N ASP A 546 7.18 13.93 19.51
CA ASP A 546 6.35 13.01 20.30
C ASP A 546 5.63 11.99 19.38
N GLY A 547 4.98 10.99 19.98
CA GLY A 547 4.20 9.96 19.30
C GLY A 547 2.74 9.87 19.76
N VAL A 548 2.03 8.84 19.29
CA VAL A 548 0.63 8.58 19.71
C VAL A 548 0.52 7.45 20.76
N GLY A 549 1.57 6.63 20.92
CA GLY A 549 1.67 5.64 21.97
C GLY A 549 0.53 4.62 21.98
N THR A 550 0.12 4.15 23.17
CA THR A 550 -0.81 3.01 23.30
C THR A 550 -2.27 3.30 22.93
N LYS A 551 -2.60 4.53 22.51
CA LYS A 551 -3.86 4.87 21.83
C LYS A 551 -3.98 4.16 20.47
N LEU A 552 -2.86 3.95 19.77
CA LEU A 552 -2.80 3.19 18.50
C LEU A 552 -3.41 1.79 18.62
N LEU A 553 -3.21 1.13 19.77
CA LEU A 553 -3.73 -0.22 20.04
C LEU A 553 -5.26 -0.27 20.25
N ILE A 554 -5.94 0.88 20.34
CA ILE A 554 -7.40 0.98 20.20
C ILE A 554 -7.76 1.19 18.72
N ALA A 555 -7.08 2.11 18.02
CA ALA A 555 -7.27 2.37 16.59
C ALA A 555 -7.16 1.09 15.74
N HIS A 556 -6.10 0.29 15.93
CA HIS A 556 -5.90 -1.01 15.26
C HIS A 556 -7.06 -1.98 15.53
N LYS A 557 -7.62 -1.97 16.74
CA LYS A 557 -8.70 -2.89 17.15
C LYS A 557 -10.07 -2.55 16.59
N VAL A 558 -10.32 -1.28 16.23
CA VAL A 558 -11.60 -0.83 15.65
C VAL A 558 -11.51 -0.44 14.18
N ASN A 559 -10.30 -0.49 13.59
CA ASN A 559 -10.01 -0.12 12.20
C ASN A 559 -10.42 1.34 11.87
N VAL A 560 -9.98 2.27 12.72
CA VAL A 560 -10.21 3.73 12.58
C VAL A 560 -8.89 4.46 12.78
N HIS A 561 -8.43 5.13 11.72
CA HIS A 561 -7.05 5.64 11.61
C HIS A 561 -6.95 7.12 11.23
N ASP A 562 -8.05 7.72 10.77
CA ASP A 562 -8.12 9.08 10.23
C ASP A 562 -7.99 10.19 11.30
N THR A 563 -8.35 9.89 12.55
CA THR A 563 -8.13 10.81 13.69
C THR A 563 -6.70 10.80 14.22
N ILE A 564 -5.98 9.69 14.05
CA ILE A 564 -4.68 9.42 14.71
C ILE A 564 -3.57 10.36 14.23
N GLY A 565 -3.59 10.78 12.97
CA GLY A 565 -2.64 11.79 12.49
C GLY A 565 -2.83 13.18 13.13
N ILE A 566 -4.06 13.51 13.56
CA ILE A 566 -4.33 14.76 14.29
C ILE A 566 -3.73 14.68 15.69
N ASP A 567 -3.83 13.50 16.36
CA ASP A 567 -3.16 13.25 17.64
C ASP A 567 -1.65 13.46 17.54
N LEU A 568 -1.00 12.86 16.52
CA LEU A 568 0.45 12.95 16.32
C LEU A 568 0.93 14.41 16.18
N VAL A 569 0.24 15.20 15.37
CA VAL A 569 0.54 16.63 15.22
C VAL A 569 0.27 17.37 16.52
N ALA A 570 -0.87 17.14 17.15
CA ALA A 570 -1.29 17.86 18.36
C ALA A 570 -0.29 17.71 19.51
N MET A 571 0.24 16.51 19.73
CA MET A 571 1.25 16.27 20.76
C MET A 571 2.48 17.16 20.57
N SER A 572 3.09 17.10 19.38
CA SER A 572 4.33 17.83 19.09
C SER A 572 4.14 19.35 18.96
N VAL A 573 3.04 19.81 18.36
CA VAL A 573 2.84 21.27 18.14
C VAL A 573 2.43 22.02 19.40
N ASN A 574 1.79 21.35 20.36
CA ASN A 574 1.49 21.95 21.66
C ASN A 574 2.73 22.02 22.57
N ASP A 575 3.71 21.13 22.39
CA ASP A 575 4.99 21.16 23.13
C ASP A 575 5.93 22.28 22.65
N VAL A 576 6.03 22.52 21.34
CA VAL A 576 6.79 23.71 20.85
C VAL A 576 6.09 25.03 21.18
N LEU A 577 4.75 25.01 21.25
CA LEU A 577 3.93 26.14 21.72
C LEU A 577 4.19 26.49 23.20
N ALA A 578 4.64 25.53 24.02
CA ALA A 578 5.06 25.78 25.41
C ALA A 578 6.19 26.82 25.52
N HIS A 579 7.00 26.94 24.47
CA HIS A 579 8.10 27.91 24.34
C HIS A 579 7.66 29.25 23.72
N GLY A 580 6.36 29.42 23.45
CA GLY A 580 5.79 30.58 22.73
C GLY A 580 5.96 30.53 21.21
N ALA A 581 6.44 29.42 20.65
CA ALA A 581 6.82 29.33 19.25
C ALA A 581 5.65 29.04 18.30
N GLU A 582 5.69 29.63 17.10
CA GLU A 582 4.75 29.37 16.02
C GLU A 582 5.21 28.18 15.15
N PRO A 583 4.44 27.08 15.06
CA PRO A 583 4.76 25.95 14.20
C PRO A 583 4.89 26.34 12.72
N LEU A 584 6.04 26.07 12.14
CA LEU A 584 6.36 26.32 10.74
C LEU A 584 6.10 25.09 9.89
N PHE A 585 6.67 23.96 10.29
CA PHE A 585 6.53 22.71 9.55
C PHE A 585 6.48 21.48 10.44
N PHE A 586 6.06 20.37 9.83
CA PHE A 586 5.93 19.06 10.42
C PHE A 586 6.58 18.02 9.51
N LEU A 587 7.21 17.02 10.12
CA LEU A 587 7.65 15.77 9.50
C LEU A 587 7.06 14.60 10.29
N ASP A 588 6.76 13.49 9.63
CA ASP A 588 6.29 12.26 10.27
C ASP A 588 7.18 11.05 9.96
N TYR A 589 7.15 10.07 10.86
CA TYR A 589 7.81 8.77 10.72
C TYR A 589 6.78 7.68 11.00
N PHE A 590 6.35 7.00 9.95
CA PHE A 590 5.38 5.91 9.98
C PHE A 590 6.12 4.58 9.92
N ALA A 591 6.17 3.86 11.05
CA ALA A 591 6.81 2.55 11.16
C ALA A 591 5.75 1.44 11.16
N THR A 592 5.92 0.37 10.37
CA THR A 592 4.89 -0.70 10.32
C THR A 592 5.46 -2.09 10.06
N GLY A 593 4.79 -3.13 10.55
CA GLY A 593 5.16 -4.52 10.28
C GLY A 593 4.83 -4.99 8.85
N LYS A 594 3.85 -4.33 8.21
CA LYS A 594 3.55 -4.37 6.77
C LYS A 594 2.59 -3.22 6.44
N LEU A 595 2.90 -2.47 5.39
CA LEU A 595 2.16 -1.30 4.91
C LEU A 595 0.77 -1.69 4.39
N ASP A 596 -0.24 -1.31 5.16
CA ASP A 596 -1.58 -1.08 4.64
C ASP A 596 -1.64 0.37 4.10
N VAL A 597 -1.66 0.49 2.77
CA VAL A 597 -1.68 1.78 2.06
C VAL A 597 -2.92 2.61 2.43
N ARG A 598 -4.05 1.97 2.76
CA ARG A 598 -5.26 2.69 3.22
C ARG A 598 -5.05 3.23 4.64
N ALA A 599 -4.61 2.40 5.58
CA ALA A 599 -4.40 2.83 6.96
C ALA A 599 -3.35 3.95 7.04
N ALA A 600 -2.26 3.85 6.28
CA ALA A 600 -1.26 4.90 6.16
C ALA A 600 -1.82 6.19 5.53
N ALA A 601 -2.59 6.08 4.43
CA ALA A 601 -3.21 7.25 3.79
C ALA A 601 -4.24 7.95 4.70
N ASP A 602 -4.97 7.20 5.52
CA ASP A 602 -5.91 7.76 6.51
C ASP A 602 -5.15 8.41 7.68
N VAL A 603 -4.06 7.83 8.19
CA VAL A 603 -3.17 8.52 9.15
C VAL A 603 -2.63 9.83 8.57
N VAL A 604 -2.06 9.82 7.36
CA VAL A 604 -1.49 11.04 6.74
C VAL A 604 -2.58 12.08 6.43
N ARG A 605 -3.81 11.67 6.11
CA ARG A 605 -4.99 12.56 6.04
C ARG A 605 -5.24 13.27 7.37
N GLY A 606 -5.11 12.55 8.49
CA GLY A 606 -5.14 13.11 9.84
C GLY A 606 -3.98 14.09 10.10
N ILE A 607 -2.75 13.75 9.68
CA ILE A 607 -1.57 14.63 9.87
C ILE A 607 -1.77 15.94 9.09
N GLY A 608 -2.20 15.86 7.83
CA GLY A 608 -2.50 17.05 7.02
C GLY A 608 -3.60 17.93 7.62
N GLU A 609 -4.63 17.33 8.23
CA GLU A 609 -5.66 18.06 8.98
C GLU A 609 -5.12 18.69 10.27
N GLY A 610 -4.27 17.99 11.03
CA GLY A 610 -3.55 18.54 12.17
C GLY A 610 -2.69 19.75 11.79
N CYS A 611 -1.93 19.65 10.70
CA CYS A 611 -1.08 20.72 10.18
C CYS A 611 -1.89 21.95 9.74
N LYS A 612 -3.03 21.77 9.06
CA LYS A 612 -3.96 22.86 8.76
C LYS A 612 -4.52 23.53 10.03
N ARG A 613 -4.80 22.75 11.09
CA ARG A 613 -5.30 23.27 12.37
C ARG A 613 -4.26 24.06 13.15
N SER A 614 -3.03 23.57 13.28
CA SER A 614 -1.91 24.30 13.90
C SER A 614 -1.47 25.50 13.07
N GLY A 615 -1.45 25.37 11.74
CA GLY A 615 -0.92 26.37 10.81
C GLY A 615 0.51 26.09 10.35
N CYS A 616 1.01 24.86 10.48
CA CYS A 616 2.28 24.42 9.88
C CYS A 616 2.07 23.71 8.53
N ALA A 617 3.13 23.61 7.74
CA ALA A 617 3.17 22.77 6.53
C ALA A 617 3.64 21.34 6.87
N LEU A 618 3.02 20.33 6.27
CA LEU A 618 3.54 18.96 6.20
C LEU A 618 4.53 18.89 5.02
N ILE A 619 5.84 18.86 5.30
CA ILE A 619 6.88 19.07 4.28
C ILE A 619 7.62 17.80 3.86
N GLY A 620 7.19 16.64 4.36
CA GLY A 620 7.81 15.34 4.13
C GLY A 620 7.57 14.42 5.32
N GLY A 621 8.05 13.19 5.18
CA GLY A 621 7.98 12.13 6.17
C GLY A 621 8.61 10.86 5.61
N GLU A 622 8.71 9.83 6.43
CA GLU A 622 9.33 8.55 6.09
C GLU A 622 8.36 7.40 6.41
N THR A 623 8.22 6.43 5.52
CA THR A 623 7.33 5.27 5.70
C THR A 623 8.16 3.99 5.69
N ALA A 624 8.52 3.52 6.89
CA ALA A 624 9.44 2.42 7.11
C ALA A 624 8.69 1.10 7.38
N GLU A 625 8.67 0.21 6.38
CA GLU A 625 8.23 -1.17 6.55
C GLU A 625 9.34 -1.98 7.25
N MET A 626 9.05 -2.52 8.44
CA MET A 626 10.01 -3.22 9.32
C MET A 626 9.39 -4.50 9.90
N PRO A 627 9.27 -5.57 9.09
CA PRO A 627 8.68 -6.84 9.52
C PRO A 627 9.46 -7.50 10.64
N GLY A 628 8.75 -8.10 11.59
CA GLY A 628 9.35 -8.81 12.72
C GLY A 628 9.88 -7.90 13.83
N LEU A 629 10.01 -6.59 13.59
CA LEU A 629 10.04 -5.58 14.66
C LEU A 629 8.62 -5.26 15.12
N TYR A 630 7.74 -4.98 14.16
CA TYR A 630 6.30 -4.78 14.38
C TYR A 630 5.49 -5.98 13.85
N ALA A 631 4.29 -6.21 14.39
CA ALA A 631 3.40 -7.26 13.92
C ALA A 631 2.68 -6.86 12.61
N PRO A 632 2.25 -7.82 11.77
CA PRO A 632 1.46 -7.52 10.57
C PRO A 632 0.16 -6.80 10.94
N GLY A 633 -0.10 -5.64 10.31
CA GLY A 633 -1.26 -4.80 10.61
C GLY A 633 -1.09 -3.87 11.83
N GLU A 634 0.06 -3.89 12.51
CA GLU A 634 0.42 -2.87 13.51
C GLU A 634 1.38 -1.84 12.90
N TYR A 635 1.20 -0.59 13.30
CA TYR A 635 2.11 0.52 13.03
C TYR A 635 2.35 1.35 14.29
N ASP A 636 3.35 2.22 14.21
CA ASP A 636 3.81 3.14 15.25
C ASP A 636 4.22 4.47 14.61
N LEU A 637 4.11 5.56 15.36
CA LEU A 637 4.20 6.92 14.83
C LEU A 637 5.07 7.82 15.70
N ALA A 638 6.08 8.45 15.09
CA ALA A 638 6.76 9.62 15.65
C ALA A 638 6.54 10.84 14.75
N GLY A 639 6.38 12.01 15.36
CA GLY A 639 6.12 13.27 14.68
C GLY A 639 7.10 14.34 15.16
N PHE A 640 7.51 15.22 14.24
CA PHE A 640 8.55 16.22 14.48
C PHE A 640 8.01 17.60 14.08
N ALA A 641 7.65 18.42 15.07
CA ALA A 641 7.21 19.78 14.86
C ALA A 641 8.40 20.74 14.95
N VAL A 642 8.59 21.57 13.93
CA VAL A 642 9.57 22.67 13.95
C VAL A 642 8.83 24.00 13.92
N ALA A 643 9.17 24.87 14.86
CA ALA A 643 8.53 26.14 15.15
C ALA A 643 9.56 27.27 15.29
N VAL A 644 9.10 28.51 15.33
CA VAL A 644 9.96 29.69 15.50
C VAL A 644 9.37 30.71 16.47
N VAL A 645 10.23 31.39 17.21
CA VAL A 645 9.87 32.47 18.16
C VAL A 645 10.90 33.59 18.07
N GLU A 646 10.50 34.85 18.26
CA GLU A 646 11.48 35.94 18.48
C GLU A 646 12.10 35.75 19.88
N ARG A 647 13.41 35.93 20.03
CA ARG A 647 14.10 35.67 21.33
C ARG A 647 13.48 36.42 22.52
N SER A 648 12.90 37.61 22.31
CA SER A 648 12.22 38.38 23.37
C SER A 648 10.91 37.76 23.87
N GLU A 649 10.25 36.96 23.03
CA GLU A 649 8.94 36.36 23.32
C GLU A 649 9.00 34.88 23.70
N MET A 650 10.21 34.33 23.87
CA MET A 650 10.40 32.99 24.41
C MET A 650 9.71 32.82 25.77
N LEU A 651 9.03 31.68 25.92
CA LEU A 651 8.49 31.21 27.20
C LEU A 651 9.33 30.03 27.72
N PRO A 652 9.37 29.79 29.05
CA PRO A 652 8.74 30.59 30.11
C PRO A 652 9.50 31.89 30.39
N LYS A 653 8.74 32.98 30.54
CA LYS A 653 9.15 34.23 31.18
C LYS A 653 9.07 34.03 32.70
N ARG A 654 9.68 34.93 33.49
CA ARG A 654 9.72 34.80 34.97
C ARG A 654 8.32 34.79 35.58
N VAL A 655 7.96 33.67 36.19
CA VAL A 655 6.77 33.52 37.05
C VAL A 655 7.04 34.04 38.47
N SER A 656 5.97 34.33 39.22
CA SER A 656 5.99 34.87 40.58
C SER A 656 4.78 34.40 41.40
N ASN A 657 4.86 34.52 42.73
CA ASN A 657 3.70 34.43 43.63
C ASN A 657 2.58 35.39 43.18
N GLY A 658 1.34 34.92 43.19
CA GLY A 658 0.15 35.63 42.73
C GLY A 658 -0.18 35.42 41.25
N ASP A 659 0.70 34.80 40.46
CA ASP A 659 0.39 34.47 39.06
C ASP A 659 -0.71 33.41 38.96
N VAL A 660 -1.63 33.63 38.03
CA VAL A 660 -2.86 32.86 37.88
C VAL A 660 -2.66 31.73 36.87
N MET A 661 -3.20 30.55 37.17
CA MET A 661 -3.21 29.39 36.27
C MET A 661 -4.57 29.29 35.55
N ILE A 662 -4.55 29.40 34.22
CA ILE A 662 -5.73 29.23 33.34
C ILE A 662 -5.62 27.90 32.60
N GLY A 663 -6.54 26.97 32.84
CA GLY A 663 -6.62 25.68 32.14
C GLY A 663 -7.57 25.70 30.95
N LEU A 664 -7.13 25.24 29.78
CA LEU A 664 -7.91 25.16 28.55
C LEU A 664 -8.55 23.77 28.36
N THR A 665 -9.78 23.74 27.87
CA THR A 665 -10.58 22.50 27.74
C THR A 665 -10.02 21.49 26.74
N SER A 666 -9.89 20.21 27.14
CA SER A 666 -9.56 19.10 26.22
C SER A 666 -10.78 18.45 25.59
N SER A 667 -10.62 17.94 24.37
CA SER A 667 -11.60 17.13 23.62
C SER A 667 -11.87 15.73 24.20
N GLY A 668 -10.94 15.21 25.01
CA GLY A 668 -10.93 13.85 25.52
C GLY A 668 -9.63 13.60 26.29
N ILE A 669 -9.13 12.36 26.26
CA ILE A 669 -7.81 12.01 26.82
C ILE A 669 -6.76 12.24 25.72
N HIS A 670 -5.76 13.08 26.01
CA HIS A 670 -4.57 13.26 25.15
C HIS A 670 -3.82 11.92 24.98
N SER A 671 -3.01 11.71 23.94
CA SER A 671 -2.37 10.42 23.59
C SER A 671 -1.70 9.61 24.72
N ASN A 672 -1.34 10.26 25.82
CA ASN A 672 -0.77 9.65 27.03
C ASN A 672 -1.80 8.96 27.94
N GLY A 673 -1.34 8.08 28.84
CA GLY A 673 -2.19 7.40 29.83
C GLY A 673 -3.07 6.26 29.29
N TYR A 674 -3.15 6.05 27.97
CA TYR A 674 -4.02 5.04 27.34
C TYR A 674 -3.80 3.60 27.84
N SER A 675 -2.60 3.26 28.32
CA SER A 675 -2.33 1.95 28.95
C SER A 675 -3.24 1.68 30.16
N LEU A 676 -3.52 2.71 30.98
CA LEU A 676 -4.44 2.62 32.11
C LEU A 676 -5.91 2.63 31.66
N VAL A 677 -6.26 3.48 30.67
CA VAL A 677 -7.61 3.50 30.05
C VAL A 677 -7.99 2.12 29.53
N ARG A 678 -7.07 1.48 28.79
CA ARG A 678 -7.22 0.12 28.26
C ARG A 678 -7.37 -0.91 29.38
N HIS A 679 -6.57 -0.82 30.44
CA HIS A 679 -6.69 -1.75 31.57
C HIS A 679 -8.06 -1.62 32.26
N ILE A 680 -8.50 -0.41 32.56
CA ILE A 680 -9.82 -0.16 33.18
C ILE A 680 -10.94 -0.65 32.27
N THR A 681 -10.88 -0.38 30.97
CA THR A 681 -11.91 -0.78 29.99
C THR A 681 -11.94 -2.30 29.75
N GLU A 682 -10.81 -2.89 29.37
CA GLU A 682 -10.71 -4.30 28.95
C GLU A 682 -10.70 -5.30 30.11
N LYS A 683 -10.23 -4.90 31.31
CA LYS A 683 -9.95 -5.83 32.44
C LYS A 683 -10.76 -5.58 33.69
N ILE A 684 -11.20 -4.34 33.95
CA ILE A 684 -12.01 -4.02 35.14
C ILE A 684 -13.49 -3.86 34.78
N ALA A 685 -13.80 -3.12 33.72
CA ALA A 685 -15.17 -2.95 33.22
C ALA A 685 -15.65 -4.12 32.35
N GLY A 686 -14.73 -4.86 31.72
CA GLY A 686 -15.05 -5.98 30.82
C GLY A 686 -15.69 -5.57 29.50
N LEU A 687 -15.49 -4.32 29.06
CA LEU A 687 -16.14 -3.74 27.87
C LEU A 687 -15.28 -3.87 26.62
N ASN A 688 -15.93 -4.05 25.48
CA ASN A 688 -15.35 -3.95 24.15
C ASN A 688 -15.45 -2.52 23.63
N TYR A 689 -14.56 -2.12 22.72
CA TYR A 689 -14.55 -0.75 22.20
C TYR A 689 -15.77 -0.40 21.35
N HIS A 690 -16.49 -1.38 20.81
CA HIS A 690 -17.74 -1.16 20.07
C HIS A 690 -19.00 -1.12 20.94
N ASP A 691 -18.89 -1.41 22.25
CA ASP A 691 -20.00 -1.33 23.20
C ASP A 691 -20.33 0.15 23.51
N GLU A 692 -21.55 0.42 23.98
CA GLU A 692 -21.99 1.77 24.34
C GLU A 692 -21.21 2.29 25.57
N ALA A 693 -20.79 3.56 25.53
CA ALA A 693 -20.06 4.19 26.61
C ALA A 693 -20.97 4.43 27.83
N PRO A 694 -20.73 3.82 29.02
CA PRO A 694 -21.63 3.91 30.18
C PRO A 694 -21.85 5.31 30.76
N PHE A 695 -21.12 6.30 30.26
CA PHE A 695 -21.10 7.71 30.65
C PHE A 695 -21.42 8.65 29.48
N SER A 696 -21.74 8.13 28.29
CA SER A 696 -22.12 8.91 27.11
C SER A 696 -23.13 8.12 26.24
N PRO A 697 -24.44 8.15 26.60
CA PRO A 697 -25.47 7.39 25.91
C PRO A 697 -25.55 7.71 24.41
N GLY A 698 -25.82 6.69 23.60
CA GLY A 698 -25.88 6.77 22.14
C GLY A 698 -24.52 6.84 21.44
N LYS A 699 -23.39 6.73 22.15
CA LYS A 699 -22.04 6.69 21.58
C LYS A 699 -21.28 5.43 22.00
N LYS A 700 -20.50 4.88 21.09
CA LYS A 700 -19.60 3.74 21.37
C LYS A 700 -18.36 4.19 22.11
N MET A 701 -17.78 3.29 22.90
CA MET A 701 -16.57 3.56 23.68
C MET A 701 -15.42 4.08 22.79
N TRP A 702 -15.23 3.52 21.58
CA TRP A 702 -14.20 3.98 20.64
C TRP A 702 -14.39 5.41 20.14
N GLU A 703 -15.63 5.90 19.99
CA GLU A 703 -15.90 7.26 19.49
C GLU A 703 -15.44 8.32 20.49
N ILE A 704 -15.46 7.98 21.79
CA ILE A 704 -14.93 8.83 22.85
C ILE A 704 -13.42 8.64 23.00
N LEU A 705 -12.93 7.39 22.98
CA LEU A 705 -11.51 7.07 23.18
C LEU A 705 -10.62 7.37 21.97
N LEU A 706 -11.17 7.57 20.77
CA LEU A 706 -10.45 8.03 19.58
C LEU A 706 -10.79 9.48 19.18
N ALA A 707 -11.39 10.25 20.10
CA ALA A 707 -11.49 11.70 19.97
C ALA A 707 -10.07 12.30 19.80
N PRO A 708 -9.82 13.14 18.77
CA PRO A 708 -8.49 13.71 18.53
C PRO A 708 -8.04 14.62 19.67
N THR A 709 -6.76 14.55 20.05
CA THR A 709 -6.10 15.52 20.93
C THR A 709 -6.23 16.93 20.35
N LYS A 710 -6.52 17.91 21.22
CA LYS A 710 -6.86 19.27 20.80
C LYS A 710 -5.60 20.08 20.50
N ILE A 711 -5.67 20.93 19.47
CA ILE A 711 -4.57 21.78 19.00
C ILE A 711 -4.84 23.22 19.44
N TYR A 712 -4.02 23.75 20.36
CA TYR A 712 -4.25 25.07 20.98
C TYR A 712 -3.50 26.22 20.31
N VAL A 713 -2.70 25.92 19.29
CA VAL A 713 -1.71 26.84 18.67
C VAL A 713 -2.28 28.22 18.34
N LYS A 714 -3.37 28.31 17.56
CA LYS A 714 -3.92 29.60 17.11
C LYS A 714 -4.46 30.49 18.24
N PRO A 715 -5.39 30.05 19.11
CA PRO A 715 -5.88 30.88 20.21
C PRO A 715 -4.79 31.24 21.23
N VAL A 716 -3.82 30.37 21.48
CA VAL A 716 -2.73 30.64 22.44
C VAL A 716 -1.69 31.60 21.86
N LEU A 717 -1.30 31.45 20.58
CA LEU A 717 -0.44 32.46 19.93
C LEU A 717 -1.13 33.83 19.84
N ALA A 718 -2.46 33.88 19.68
CA ALA A 718 -3.20 35.14 19.75
C ALA A 718 -3.14 35.75 21.15
N ALA A 719 -3.28 34.95 22.21
CA ALA A 719 -3.11 35.41 23.59
C ALA A 719 -1.68 35.90 23.89
N ILE A 720 -0.64 35.15 23.49
CA ILE A 720 0.77 35.52 23.70
C ILE A 720 1.13 36.80 22.93
N LYS A 721 0.72 36.91 21.66
CA LYS A 721 0.99 38.10 20.83
C LYS A 721 0.16 39.33 21.24
N GLY A 722 -0.94 39.14 21.97
CA GLY A 722 -1.78 40.21 22.50
C GLY A 722 -1.39 40.70 23.90
N HIS A 723 -0.93 39.79 24.77
CA HIS A 723 -0.82 40.03 26.22
C HIS A 723 0.56 39.65 26.77
N SER A 724 1.37 40.67 27.12
CA SER A 724 2.71 40.50 27.67
C SER A 724 2.76 39.74 29.01
N GLY A 725 1.63 39.67 29.71
CA GLY A 725 1.44 38.96 30.98
C GLY A 725 1.25 37.44 30.84
N VAL A 726 1.16 36.87 29.63
CA VAL A 726 1.28 35.41 29.46
C VAL A 726 2.75 35.03 29.72
N LYS A 727 3.01 34.46 30.90
CA LYS A 727 4.35 34.18 31.40
C LYS A 727 4.83 32.78 31.05
N ALA A 728 3.95 31.79 31.06
CA ALA A 728 4.32 30.42 30.71
C ALA A 728 3.14 29.62 30.12
N VAL A 729 3.45 28.54 29.41
CA VAL A 729 2.48 27.60 28.83
C VAL A 729 2.95 26.17 29.10
N ALA A 730 2.15 25.37 29.79
CA ALA A 730 2.40 23.95 30.04
C ALA A 730 1.39 23.09 29.26
N HIS A 731 1.88 22.19 28.42
CA HIS A 731 1.04 21.16 27.78
C HIS A 731 0.87 19.98 28.73
N ILE A 732 -0.38 19.51 28.90
CA ILE A 732 -0.72 18.50 29.91
C ILE A 732 -0.74 17.13 29.26
N THR A 733 0.38 16.42 29.39
CA THR A 733 0.67 15.14 28.71
C THR A 733 0.93 14.02 29.73
N GLY A 734 1.88 13.12 29.48
CA GLY A 734 2.34 12.15 30.47
C GLY A 734 2.89 12.86 31.72
N GLY A 735 2.47 12.43 32.91
CA GLY A 735 2.76 13.14 34.16
C GLY A 735 1.76 14.27 34.50
N GLY A 736 0.74 14.50 33.67
CA GLY A 736 -0.47 15.23 34.04
C GLY A 736 -0.20 16.64 34.57
N PHE A 737 -0.92 17.04 35.62
CA PHE A 737 -0.74 18.33 36.30
C PHE A 737 0.54 18.34 37.14
N THR A 738 0.82 17.26 37.87
CA THR A 738 1.87 17.20 38.89
C THR A 738 3.26 17.33 38.29
N ASP A 739 3.51 16.70 37.15
CA ASP A 739 4.85 16.56 36.59
C ASP A 739 5.07 17.50 35.38
N ASN A 740 4.05 18.15 34.81
CA ASN A 740 4.18 19.10 33.69
C ASN A 740 4.10 20.58 34.07
N ILE A 741 3.24 20.96 35.03
CA ILE A 741 3.09 22.38 35.40
C ILE A 741 4.36 22.97 36.04
N PRO A 742 5.09 22.26 36.93
CA PRO A 742 6.35 22.78 37.48
C PRO A 742 7.47 23.00 36.45
N ARG A 743 7.47 22.27 35.33
CA ARG A 743 8.50 22.40 34.27
C ARG A 743 8.62 23.83 33.76
N VAL A 744 7.54 24.61 33.83
CA VAL A 744 7.47 25.97 33.29
C VAL A 744 7.69 27.06 34.34
N PHE A 745 8.03 26.71 35.58
CA PHE A 745 8.36 27.68 36.64
C PHE A 745 9.78 28.25 36.53
N GLY A 746 10.64 27.69 35.66
CA GLY A 746 11.97 28.25 35.35
C GLY A 746 12.93 28.38 36.55
N GLY A 747 12.76 27.54 37.58
CA GLY A 747 13.55 27.59 38.81
C GLY A 747 13.11 28.65 39.84
N ALA A 748 11.95 29.30 39.65
CA ALA A 748 11.36 30.14 40.69
C ALA A 748 10.91 29.30 41.91
N ASN A 749 11.11 29.82 43.13
CA ASN A 749 10.69 29.15 44.37
C ASN A 749 9.18 29.33 44.64
N VAL A 750 8.36 28.76 43.76
CA VAL A 750 6.89 28.80 43.81
C VAL A 750 6.29 27.42 43.71
N SER A 751 5.08 27.25 44.24
CA SER A 751 4.27 26.04 44.11
C SER A 751 2.92 26.37 43.45
N GLY A 752 2.45 25.50 42.56
CA GLY A 752 1.15 25.64 41.90
C GLY A 752 0.02 25.01 42.71
N HIS A 753 -0.98 25.80 43.07
CA HIS A 753 -2.13 25.36 43.87
C HIS A 753 -3.39 25.26 43.01
N VAL A 754 -3.72 24.05 42.58
CA VAL A 754 -4.89 23.76 41.73
C VAL A 754 -6.15 23.58 42.58
N ARG A 755 -7.21 24.30 42.26
CA ARG A 755 -8.50 24.30 42.96
C ARG A 755 -9.44 23.29 42.30
N LEU A 756 -9.62 22.11 42.89
CA LEU A 756 -10.44 21.05 42.30
C LEU A 756 -11.91 21.46 42.23
N GLY A 757 -12.52 21.25 41.05
CA GLY A 757 -13.89 21.65 40.74
C GLY A 757 -14.05 23.05 40.13
N SER A 758 -12.94 23.77 39.87
CA SER A 758 -12.95 25.07 39.18
C SER A 758 -13.12 24.98 37.65
N TRP A 759 -13.10 23.76 37.09
CA TRP A 759 -13.44 23.45 35.70
C TRP A 759 -14.38 22.22 35.65
N PRO A 760 -15.12 22.00 34.56
CA PRO A 760 -15.96 20.82 34.39
C PRO A 760 -15.11 19.55 34.29
N PHE A 761 -15.17 18.67 35.29
CA PHE A 761 -14.49 17.38 35.28
C PHE A 761 -15.28 16.37 34.41
N PRO A 762 -14.80 15.96 33.21
CA PRO A 762 -15.68 15.31 32.23
C PRO A 762 -16.09 13.88 32.61
N PRO A 763 -17.29 13.39 32.19
CA PRO A 763 -17.82 12.08 32.57
C PRO A 763 -16.90 10.88 32.30
N LEU A 764 -16.09 10.95 31.24
CA LEU A 764 -15.05 9.96 30.92
C LEU A 764 -14.04 9.78 32.06
N PHE A 765 -13.53 10.89 32.62
CA PHE A 765 -12.56 10.84 33.71
C PHE A 765 -13.22 10.47 35.05
N GLN A 766 -14.47 10.88 35.28
CA GLN A 766 -15.27 10.41 36.41
C GLN A 766 -15.47 8.89 36.37
N TRP A 767 -15.77 8.34 35.20
CA TRP A 767 -15.93 6.89 34.99
C TRP A 767 -14.61 6.14 35.16
N LEU A 768 -13.50 6.61 34.56
CA LEU A 768 -12.18 6.02 34.77
C LEU A 768 -11.79 6.01 36.25
N GLN A 769 -12.00 7.13 36.95
CA GLN A 769 -11.71 7.24 38.38
C GLN A 769 -12.53 6.24 39.21
N LYS A 770 -13.85 6.22 39.00
CA LYS A 770 -14.78 5.38 39.75
C LYS A 770 -14.61 3.88 39.45
N THR A 771 -14.53 3.51 38.17
CA THR A 771 -14.46 2.10 37.73
C THR A 771 -13.07 1.52 37.92
N GLY A 772 -12.00 2.31 37.73
CA GLY A 772 -10.62 1.89 38.01
C GLY A 772 -10.21 2.01 39.48
N ASN A 773 -11.05 2.58 40.35
CA ASN A 773 -10.72 2.96 41.74
C ASN A 773 -9.41 3.78 41.83
N VAL A 774 -9.23 4.72 40.88
CA VAL A 774 -8.01 5.51 40.74
C VAL A 774 -8.02 6.67 41.76
N SER A 775 -6.92 6.87 42.49
CA SER A 775 -6.83 7.98 43.46
C SER A 775 -6.83 9.34 42.75
N THR A 776 -7.27 10.41 43.42
CA THR A 776 -7.26 11.76 42.81
C THR A 776 -5.83 12.22 42.44
N HIS A 777 -4.82 11.84 43.23
CA HIS A 777 -3.41 12.10 42.89
C HIS A 777 -3.01 11.36 41.61
N GLU A 778 -3.33 10.06 41.50
CA GLU A 778 -3.01 9.26 40.32
C GLU A 778 -3.78 9.73 39.07
N MET A 779 -5.04 10.18 39.22
CA MET A 779 -5.78 10.82 38.13
C MET A 779 -5.08 12.08 37.63
N LEU A 780 -4.69 12.98 38.54
CA LEU A 780 -4.01 14.24 38.20
C LEU A 780 -2.58 14.03 37.68
N ARG A 781 -1.96 12.87 37.94
CA ARG A 781 -0.63 12.51 37.46
C ARG A 781 -0.64 11.76 36.12
N THR A 782 -1.57 10.83 35.92
CA THR A 782 -1.61 10.02 34.69
C THR A 782 -2.51 10.63 33.61
N PHE A 783 -3.43 11.53 33.96
CA PHE A 783 -4.38 12.13 33.03
C PHE A 783 -4.43 13.65 33.07
N ASN A 784 -4.91 14.21 31.95
CA ASN A 784 -5.14 15.64 31.78
C ASN A 784 -6.50 16.11 32.39
N CYS A 785 -7.35 15.18 32.85
CA CYS A 785 -8.60 15.44 33.60
C CYS A 785 -9.56 16.51 33.02
N GLY A 786 -9.57 16.70 31.70
CA GLY A 786 -10.41 17.70 31.02
C GLY A 786 -9.72 19.04 30.71
N VAL A 787 -8.50 19.25 31.21
CA VAL A 787 -7.64 20.41 30.90
C VAL A 787 -6.47 19.91 30.03
N GLY A 788 -6.32 20.39 28.80
CA GLY A 788 -5.24 19.92 27.92
C GLY A 788 -4.00 20.82 27.92
N LEU A 789 -4.15 22.09 28.29
CA LEU A 789 -3.08 23.09 28.31
C LEU A 789 -3.30 24.04 29.49
N VAL A 790 -2.25 24.54 30.11
CA VAL A 790 -2.31 25.53 31.20
C VAL A 790 -1.45 26.74 30.86
N LEU A 791 -2.01 27.93 30.95
CA LEU A 791 -1.28 29.20 30.87
C LEU A 791 -1.02 29.70 32.30
N VAL A 792 0.20 30.14 32.58
CA VAL A 792 0.51 30.97 33.75
C VAL A 792 0.49 32.44 33.30
N VAL A 793 -0.35 33.24 33.94
CA VAL A 793 -0.66 34.62 33.53
C VAL A 793 -0.56 35.57 34.72
N ALA A 794 -0.04 36.78 34.49
CA ALA A 794 -0.08 37.86 35.48
C ALA A 794 -1.53 38.18 35.88
N ALA A 795 -1.82 38.26 37.18
CA ALA A 795 -3.19 38.38 37.70
C ALA A 795 -3.96 39.58 37.09
N GLU A 796 -3.27 40.68 36.84
CA GLU A 796 -3.80 41.90 36.24
C GLU A 796 -4.20 41.76 34.75
N GLN A 797 -3.83 40.67 34.07
CA GLN A 797 -4.22 40.37 32.67
C GLN A 797 -5.06 39.09 32.51
N GLU A 798 -5.47 38.43 33.61
CA GLU A 798 -6.30 37.22 33.59
C GLU A 798 -7.55 37.38 32.70
N ALA A 799 -8.33 38.43 32.95
CA ALA A 799 -9.62 38.67 32.29
C ALA A 799 -9.47 38.93 30.78
N ASP A 800 -8.43 39.64 30.36
CA ASP A 800 -8.16 39.97 28.96
C ASP A 800 -7.59 38.76 28.18
N VAL A 801 -6.75 37.94 28.81
CA VAL A 801 -6.32 36.65 28.23
C VAL A 801 -7.51 35.71 28.08
N LEU A 802 -8.36 35.56 29.11
CA LEU A 802 -9.61 34.78 29.03
C LEU A 802 -10.56 35.30 27.96
N LYS A 803 -10.58 36.61 27.71
CA LYS A 803 -11.38 37.22 26.63
C LYS A 803 -10.80 36.87 25.26
N THR A 804 -9.51 37.09 25.02
CA THR A 804 -8.86 36.79 23.72
C THR A 804 -8.90 35.30 23.37
N LEU A 805 -8.78 34.39 24.34
CA LEU A 805 -8.99 32.95 24.14
C LEU A 805 -10.40 32.67 23.59
N ARG A 806 -11.45 33.21 24.23
CA ARG A 806 -12.85 33.04 23.81
C ARG A 806 -13.15 33.68 22.46
N GLU A 807 -12.57 34.85 22.17
CA GLU A 807 -12.66 35.50 20.86
C GLU A 807 -12.00 34.68 19.74
N ASN A 808 -11.05 33.80 20.07
CA ASN A 808 -10.43 32.83 19.16
C ASN A 808 -11.03 31.41 19.27
N GLY A 809 -12.20 31.26 19.91
CA GLY A 809 -12.96 30.01 19.96
C GLY A 809 -12.49 28.99 21.01
N GLU A 810 -11.70 29.41 22.01
CA GLU A 810 -11.15 28.55 23.06
C GLU A 810 -11.68 28.92 24.45
N GLU A 811 -11.98 27.93 25.28
CA GLU A 811 -12.54 28.13 26.62
C GLU A 811 -11.50 27.80 27.70
N GLY A 812 -11.23 28.79 28.55
CA GLY A 812 -10.29 28.69 29.67
C GLY A 812 -10.96 28.90 31.02
N TYR A 813 -10.49 28.19 32.04
CA TYR A 813 -10.98 28.20 33.41
C TYR A 813 -9.86 28.61 34.38
N VAL A 814 -10.15 29.37 35.42
CA VAL A 814 -9.15 29.81 36.41
C VAL A 814 -8.88 28.70 37.43
N ILE A 815 -8.05 27.75 37.03
CA ILE A 815 -7.82 26.50 37.76
C ILE A 815 -7.02 26.66 39.05
N GLY A 816 -6.29 27.76 39.25
CA GLY A 816 -5.47 27.95 40.43
C GLY A 816 -4.57 29.19 40.38
N GLN A 817 -3.58 29.23 41.29
CA GLN A 817 -2.58 30.29 41.38
C GLN A 817 -1.23 29.73 41.84
N LEU A 818 -0.16 30.47 41.64
CA LEU A 818 1.16 30.21 42.22
C LEU A 818 1.30 30.92 43.57
N GLU A 819 1.83 30.24 44.58
CA GLU A 819 2.20 30.81 45.89
C GLU A 819 3.71 30.58 46.15
N ASP A 820 4.34 31.35 47.03
CA ASP A 820 5.74 31.11 47.43
C ASP A 820 5.89 29.75 48.11
N ARG A 821 6.81 28.93 47.61
CA ARG A 821 7.02 27.55 48.06
C ARG A 821 7.65 27.49 49.44
N LYS A 822 7.04 26.74 50.37
CA LYS A 822 7.57 26.50 51.71
C LYS A 822 8.53 25.32 51.73
N GLU A 823 9.39 25.28 52.75
CA GLU A 823 10.32 24.17 52.98
C GLU A 823 9.54 22.85 53.18
N GLY A 824 9.85 21.84 52.38
CA GLY A 824 9.14 20.56 52.34
C GLY A 824 7.82 20.53 51.56
N GLU A 825 7.40 21.63 50.92
CA GLU A 825 6.16 21.68 50.12
C GLU A 825 6.37 21.11 48.70
N GLU A 826 5.37 20.38 48.18
CA GLU A 826 5.35 19.87 46.81
C GLU A 826 5.21 21.01 45.79
N GLU A 827 5.81 20.86 44.60
CA GLU A 827 5.77 21.89 43.53
C GLU A 827 4.38 22.07 42.93
N MET A 828 3.54 21.04 43.03
CA MET A 828 2.10 21.11 42.80
C MET A 828 1.36 20.58 44.01
N SER A 829 0.25 21.20 44.37
CA SER A 829 -0.74 20.57 45.25
C SER A 829 -2.15 20.90 44.80
N SER A 830 -3.09 19.99 45.10
CA SER A 830 -4.50 20.17 44.81
C SER A 830 -5.29 20.48 46.08
N ARG A 831 -6.03 21.59 46.10
CA ARG A 831 -6.92 22.00 47.20
C ARG A 831 -8.38 21.84 46.75
N PRO A 832 -9.30 21.26 47.56
CA PRO A 832 -10.72 21.22 47.22
C PRO A 832 -11.32 22.63 47.31
N LEU A 833 -12.37 22.91 46.52
CA LEU A 833 -13.07 24.21 46.53
C LEU A 833 -13.66 24.63 47.89
N TYR A 834 -13.86 23.68 48.80
CA TYR A 834 -14.35 23.91 50.16
C TYR A 834 -13.39 23.33 51.21
N SER A 835 -12.45 24.16 51.68
CA SER A 835 -11.73 23.94 52.94
C SER A 835 -11.80 25.23 53.78
N SER A 836 -12.91 25.42 54.48
CA SER A 836 -13.10 26.53 55.43
C SER A 836 -12.10 26.44 56.58
N SER A 837 -11.49 27.57 56.95
CA SER A 837 -10.50 27.66 58.02
C SER A 837 -11.10 27.39 59.40
N SER A 838 -10.70 26.31 60.05
CA SER A 838 -10.92 26.07 61.49
C SER A 838 -9.75 25.29 62.08
N GLY A 839 -8.92 25.94 62.90
CA GLY A 839 -7.80 25.30 63.59
C GLY A 839 -8.24 24.49 64.81
N GLY A 840 -7.55 23.39 65.10
CA GLY A 840 -7.77 22.57 66.30
C GLY A 840 -6.69 21.51 66.46
N GLY A 841 -5.90 21.58 67.53
CA GLY A 841 -4.84 20.62 67.82
C GLY A 841 -5.38 19.33 68.45
N GLY A 842 -4.92 18.17 67.96
CA GLY A 842 -5.21 16.83 68.51
C GLY A 842 -3.92 16.14 68.98
N ARG A 843 -3.99 15.35 70.06
CA ARG A 843 -2.81 14.76 70.72
C ARG A 843 -2.39 13.41 70.13
N ASN A 844 -1.10 13.11 70.27
CA ASN A 844 -0.52 11.77 70.16
C ASN A 844 -1.30 10.72 70.97
N ASN A 845 -1.32 9.49 70.47
CA ASN A 845 -1.37 8.30 71.30
C ASN A 845 -0.45 7.24 70.70
N GLY A 846 0.46 6.67 71.49
CA GLY A 846 1.56 5.83 71.00
C GLY A 846 1.24 4.34 70.99
N TYR A 847 1.96 3.59 70.14
CA TYR A 847 2.04 2.13 70.23
C TYR A 847 3.48 1.66 69.93
N GLN A 848 4.17 1.12 70.93
CA GLN A 848 5.43 0.41 70.70
C GLN A 848 5.14 -0.92 69.98
N ARG A 849 5.99 -1.28 69.01
CA ARG A 849 6.09 -2.66 68.51
C ARG A 849 7.55 -3.11 68.57
N LYS A 850 7.77 -4.29 69.16
CA LYS A 850 9.07 -4.97 69.16
C LYS A 850 9.40 -5.44 67.75
N VAL A 851 10.64 -5.27 67.31
CA VAL A 851 11.14 -5.86 66.05
C VAL A 851 11.40 -7.35 66.27
N PRO A 852 10.82 -8.27 65.47
CA PRO A 852 11.08 -9.70 65.59
C PRO A 852 12.36 -10.12 64.84
N MET A 853 12.88 -11.29 65.19
CA MET A 853 14.19 -11.85 64.76
C MET A 853 14.33 -12.15 63.24
N TYR A 854 13.37 -11.77 62.40
CA TYR A 854 13.34 -12.07 60.97
C TYR A 854 14.27 -11.18 60.11
N ALA A 855 14.54 -9.95 60.53
CA ALA A 855 15.32 -8.99 59.72
C ALA A 855 16.74 -9.49 59.41
N ILE A 856 17.41 -10.11 60.39
CA ILE A 856 18.78 -10.63 60.26
C ILE A 856 18.86 -11.75 59.22
N PHE A 857 17.83 -12.61 59.15
CA PHE A 857 17.79 -13.74 58.22
C PHE A 857 17.61 -13.29 56.75
N LEU A 858 16.84 -12.22 56.53
CA LEU A 858 16.67 -11.59 55.21
C LEU A 858 17.97 -10.98 54.67
N VAL A 859 18.74 -10.27 55.52
CA VAL A 859 20.05 -9.72 55.13
C VAL A 859 21.01 -10.84 54.72
N TYR A 860 21.09 -11.92 55.49
CA TYR A 860 21.93 -13.08 55.18
C TYR A 860 21.57 -13.72 53.82
N MET A 861 20.28 -13.92 53.55
CA MET A 861 19.82 -14.49 52.27
C MET A 861 20.04 -13.58 51.06
N THR A 862 20.06 -12.26 51.27
CA THR A 862 20.35 -11.27 50.21
C THR A 862 21.83 -11.27 49.86
N VAL A 863 22.72 -11.32 50.86
CA VAL A 863 24.17 -11.42 50.64
C VAL A 863 24.54 -12.73 49.90
N ILE A 864 23.94 -13.85 50.28
CA ILE A 864 24.14 -15.14 49.59
C ILE A 864 23.69 -15.07 48.13
N HIS A 865 22.54 -14.45 47.83
CA HIS A 865 22.10 -14.24 46.45
C HIS A 865 23.08 -13.36 45.64
N PHE A 866 23.60 -12.28 46.24
CA PHE A 866 24.53 -11.39 45.56
C PHE A 866 25.86 -12.08 45.22
N LEU A 867 26.38 -12.90 46.14
CA LEU A 867 27.58 -13.73 45.91
C LEU A 867 27.34 -14.80 44.82
N LEU A 868 26.15 -15.41 44.78
CA LEU A 868 25.78 -16.35 43.71
C LEU A 868 25.68 -15.66 42.34
N ILE A 869 25.19 -14.42 42.27
CA ILE A 869 25.15 -13.65 41.02
C ILE A 869 26.57 -13.34 40.54
N LEU A 870 27.44 -12.83 41.42
CA LEU A 870 28.85 -12.55 41.10
C LEU A 870 29.61 -13.80 40.64
N GLY A 871 29.40 -14.95 41.30
CA GLY A 871 29.98 -16.22 40.89
C GLY A 871 29.54 -16.66 39.49
N ASN A 872 28.26 -16.50 39.14
CA ASN A 872 27.77 -16.80 37.79
C ASN A 872 28.38 -15.85 36.74
N VAL A 873 28.47 -14.55 37.01
CA VAL A 873 29.13 -13.58 36.11
C VAL A 873 30.60 -13.97 35.88
N PHE A 874 31.35 -14.29 36.94
CA PHE A 874 32.74 -14.71 36.83
C PHE A 874 32.91 -15.98 35.98
N VAL A 875 32.10 -17.01 36.23
CA VAL A 875 32.11 -18.25 35.42
C VAL A 875 31.76 -17.96 33.96
N THR A 876 30.78 -17.10 33.68
CA THR A 876 30.44 -16.70 32.30
C THR A 876 31.60 -15.98 31.60
N CYS A 877 32.26 -15.01 32.26
CA CYS A 877 33.40 -14.28 31.70
C CYS A 877 34.61 -15.20 31.45
N VAL A 878 34.95 -16.09 32.40
CA VAL A 878 36.03 -17.08 32.23
C VAL A 878 35.71 -18.05 31.09
N THR A 879 34.47 -18.55 31.00
CA THR A 879 34.03 -19.44 29.91
C THR A 879 34.09 -18.74 28.54
N TYR A 880 33.72 -17.46 28.48
CA TYR A 880 33.82 -16.65 27.26
C TYR A 880 35.28 -16.44 26.84
N HIS A 881 36.15 -16.03 27.75
CA HIS A 881 37.58 -15.84 27.48
C HIS A 881 38.28 -17.15 27.06
N TRP A 882 37.94 -18.28 27.68
CA TRP A 882 38.51 -19.58 27.31
C TRP A 882 38.10 -20.00 25.89
N ASN A 883 36.83 -19.80 25.52
CA ASN A 883 36.37 -20.02 24.14
C ASN A 883 37.07 -19.08 23.15
N GLN A 884 37.28 -17.80 23.48
CA GLN A 884 38.01 -16.86 22.62
C GLN A 884 39.49 -17.26 22.44
N ARG A 885 40.19 -17.70 23.49
CA ARG A 885 41.55 -18.26 23.37
C ARG A 885 41.59 -19.53 22.52
N ILE A 886 40.61 -20.41 22.62
CA ILE A 886 40.50 -21.61 21.76
C ILE A 886 40.24 -21.22 20.30
N LEU A 887 39.51 -20.12 20.05
CA LEU A 887 39.31 -19.58 18.70
C LEU A 887 40.61 -19.01 18.12
N LEU A 888 41.28 -18.13 18.86
CA LEU A 888 42.54 -17.48 18.45
C LEU A 888 43.66 -18.50 18.17
N ASN A 889 43.83 -19.49 19.04
CA ASN A 889 44.83 -20.55 18.82
C ASN A 889 44.53 -21.40 17.58
N LYS A 890 43.25 -21.58 17.22
CA LYS A 890 42.86 -22.26 15.97
C LYS A 890 43.05 -21.38 14.74
N VAL A 891 42.78 -20.07 14.83
CA VAL A 891 43.06 -19.13 13.75
C VAL A 891 44.56 -19.10 13.43
N ASN A 892 45.41 -18.98 14.45
CA ASN A 892 46.87 -18.97 14.25
C ASN A 892 47.38 -20.27 13.62
N TYR A 893 46.93 -21.44 14.10
CA TYR A 893 47.29 -22.74 13.52
C TYR A 893 46.84 -22.92 12.04
N LEU A 894 45.74 -22.25 11.64
CA LEU A 894 45.27 -22.24 10.25
C LEU A 894 46.02 -21.22 9.37
N LEU A 895 46.48 -20.10 9.94
CA LEU A 895 47.27 -19.09 9.23
C LEU A 895 48.68 -19.59 8.86
N GLU A 896 49.26 -20.50 9.65
CA GLU A 896 50.61 -21.04 9.42
C GLU A 896 50.68 -22.15 8.34
N SER A 897 49.54 -22.67 7.84
CA SER A 897 49.54 -23.99 7.17
C SER A 897 49.12 -24.07 5.69
N LYS A 898 48.34 -23.15 5.11
CA LYS A 898 47.98 -23.16 3.65
C LYS A 898 47.80 -21.76 3.02
N SER A 899 47.85 -21.71 1.69
CA SER A 899 47.86 -20.47 0.89
C SER A 899 46.48 -19.80 0.73
N PRO A 900 46.41 -18.49 0.40
CA PRO A 900 45.20 -17.67 0.64
C PRO A 900 43.97 -17.95 -0.24
N ALA A 901 44.07 -18.77 -1.27
CA ALA A 901 43.05 -18.88 -2.32
C ALA A 901 41.77 -19.64 -1.91
N THR A 902 41.75 -20.31 -0.74
CA THR A 902 40.64 -21.18 -0.31
C THR A 902 39.88 -20.65 0.92
N TYR A 903 40.09 -19.39 1.31
CA TYR A 903 39.70 -18.91 2.65
C TYR A 903 38.22 -18.48 2.79
N ILE A 904 37.49 -18.26 1.69
CA ILE A 904 36.18 -17.58 1.71
C ILE A 904 34.99 -18.56 1.77
N SER A 905 35.10 -19.79 1.26
CA SER A 905 34.01 -20.79 1.30
C SER A 905 33.73 -21.29 2.71
N ASP A 906 34.78 -21.65 3.44
CA ASP A 906 34.67 -22.49 4.63
C ASP A 906 34.27 -21.68 5.87
N LEU A 907 34.61 -20.38 5.88
CA LEU A 907 34.24 -19.43 6.93
C LEU A 907 32.72 -19.21 7.01
N VAL A 908 32.04 -19.18 5.85
CA VAL A 908 30.58 -19.03 5.76
C VAL A 908 29.85 -20.26 6.31
N LEU A 909 30.32 -21.45 5.97
CA LEU A 909 29.74 -22.73 6.43
C LEU A 909 29.89 -22.94 7.94
N LEU A 910 31.01 -22.49 8.54
CA LEU A 910 31.24 -22.64 9.98
C LEU A 910 30.40 -21.68 10.86
N HIS A 911 29.98 -20.53 10.34
CA HIS A 911 29.23 -19.54 11.12
C HIS A 911 27.73 -19.86 11.28
N GLN A 912 27.04 -20.32 10.22
CA GLN A 912 25.59 -20.47 10.27
C GLN A 912 25.10 -21.61 11.19
N GLY A 913 25.84 -22.71 11.30
CA GLY A 913 25.38 -23.91 12.01
C GLY A 913 25.30 -23.79 13.54
N ARG A 914 26.24 -23.07 14.18
CA ARG A 914 26.41 -23.12 15.65
C ARG A 914 25.67 -22.03 16.42
N ILE A 915 25.61 -20.80 15.88
CA ILE A 915 24.93 -19.67 16.54
C ILE A 915 23.43 -19.98 16.75
N LEU A 916 22.78 -20.61 15.77
CA LEU A 916 21.39 -21.04 15.86
C LEU A 916 21.12 -22.12 16.92
N GLN A 917 22.08 -23.00 17.22
CA GLN A 917 21.96 -23.95 18.34
C GLN A 917 22.10 -23.25 19.69
N SER A 918 23.11 -22.38 19.86
CA SER A 918 23.31 -21.61 21.10
C SER A 918 22.10 -20.73 21.42
N ILE A 919 21.55 -20.02 20.44
CA ILE A 919 20.34 -19.18 20.63
C ILE A 919 19.13 -20.04 21.01
N LYS A 920 18.93 -21.23 20.41
CA LYS A 920 17.87 -22.16 20.83
C LYS A 920 18.05 -22.65 22.27
N GLN A 921 19.27 -22.97 22.71
CA GLN A 921 19.52 -23.40 24.10
C GLN A 921 19.25 -22.26 25.10
N VAL A 922 19.74 -21.05 24.84
CA VAL A 922 19.49 -19.88 25.70
C VAL A 922 17.99 -19.57 25.75
N ARG A 923 17.29 -19.53 24.61
CA ARG A 923 15.84 -19.27 24.57
C ARG A 923 15.07 -20.31 25.38
N ASN A 924 15.41 -21.59 25.27
CA ASN A 924 14.73 -22.65 26.01
C ASN A 924 15.00 -22.59 27.53
N GLN A 925 16.22 -22.24 27.97
CA GLN A 925 16.49 -22.03 29.40
C GLN A 925 15.75 -20.81 29.97
N VAL A 926 15.68 -19.70 29.24
CA VAL A 926 14.94 -18.51 29.64
C VAL A 926 13.43 -18.78 29.73
N VAL A 927 12.86 -19.48 28.75
CA VAL A 927 11.42 -19.86 28.76
C VAL A 927 11.10 -20.80 29.93
N MET A 928 11.92 -21.84 30.17
CA MET A 928 11.75 -22.77 31.30
C MET A 928 11.78 -22.06 32.66
N ARG A 929 12.66 -21.06 32.85
CA ARG A 929 12.76 -20.32 34.13
C ARG A 929 11.74 -19.20 34.29
N ARG A 930 11.13 -18.71 33.20
CA ARG A 930 10.03 -17.72 33.29
C ARG A 930 8.76 -18.32 33.90
N ALA A 931 8.53 -19.63 33.72
CA ALA A 931 7.42 -20.35 34.35
C ALA A 931 7.52 -20.43 35.89
N SER A 932 8.74 -20.48 36.44
CA SER A 932 8.97 -20.53 37.89
C SER A 932 8.91 -19.17 38.61
N PHE A 933 8.83 -18.04 37.88
CA PHE A 933 8.99 -16.70 38.45
C PHE A 933 7.68 -15.91 38.64
N LEU A 934 6.52 -16.53 38.37
CA LEU A 934 5.20 -15.87 38.37
C LEU A 934 4.36 -16.10 39.64
N ASN A 935 4.94 -16.63 40.72
CA ASN A 935 4.22 -16.97 41.95
C ASN A 935 4.94 -16.52 43.25
N SER A 936 5.27 -15.22 43.36
CA SER A 936 5.66 -14.61 44.64
C SER A 936 5.46 -13.08 44.65
N SER A 937 4.27 -12.64 45.06
CA SER A 937 4.00 -11.23 45.36
C SER A 937 4.51 -10.86 46.77
N HIS A 938 5.54 -10.01 46.87
CA HIS A 938 5.79 -9.03 47.97
C HIS A 938 7.20 -8.42 47.84
N PHE A 939 7.35 -7.25 47.21
CA PHE A 939 8.59 -6.46 47.28
C PHE A 939 8.33 -4.97 46.95
N SER A 940 7.78 -4.21 47.91
CA SER A 940 7.48 -2.77 47.72
C SER A 940 7.41 -1.97 49.05
N SER A 941 8.23 -2.34 50.05
CA SER A 941 8.12 -1.77 51.41
C SER A 941 9.45 -1.70 52.17
N LEU A 942 10.58 -1.43 51.50
CA LEU A 942 11.91 -1.42 52.12
C LEU A 942 12.79 -0.19 51.81
N SER A 943 12.28 0.78 51.03
CA SER A 943 13.02 2.00 50.66
C SER A 943 12.90 3.14 51.69
N CYS A 944 12.00 3.03 52.67
CA CYS A 944 11.59 4.14 53.55
C CYS A 944 12.10 4.01 55.01
N LEU A 945 13.19 3.27 55.25
CA LEU A 945 13.61 2.87 56.60
C LEU A 945 15.11 3.01 56.89
N ILE A 946 15.84 3.77 56.04
CA ILE A 946 17.29 4.03 56.19
C ILE A 946 17.58 5.55 56.29
N GLY A 947 16.61 6.41 55.95
CA GLY A 947 16.73 7.86 56.08
C GLY A 947 16.43 8.36 57.50
N GLY A 948 17.42 8.30 58.39
CA GLY A 948 17.39 8.99 59.68
C GLY A 948 17.22 8.09 60.91
N LEU A 949 18.35 7.73 61.53
CA LEU A 949 18.43 7.31 62.94
C LEU A 949 19.87 7.51 63.42
N GLU A 950 20.18 8.70 63.93
CA GLU A 950 21.33 8.87 64.82
C GLU A 950 20.99 8.23 66.17
N CYS A 951 21.88 7.40 66.71
CA CYS A 951 21.71 6.80 68.04
C CYS A 951 23.06 6.40 68.62
N ASP A 952 23.41 6.96 69.78
CA ASP A 952 24.61 6.61 70.53
C ASP A 952 24.55 5.17 71.04
N TYR A 953 25.31 4.25 70.44
CA TYR A 953 25.81 3.02 71.09
C TYR A 953 26.94 2.34 70.28
N CYS A 954 28.06 3.03 70.10
CA CYS A 954 29.26 2.45 69.48
C CYS A 954 30.09 1.62 70.48
N ASN A 955 29.98 0.29 70.43
CA ASN A 955 31.02 -0.62 70.94
C ASN A 955 30.90 -2.03 70.33
N ASP A 956 31.48 -2.23 69.13
CA ASP A 956 32.11 -3.48 68.62
C ASP A 956 32.55 -3.29 67.15
N GLY A 957 33.48 -2.35 66.94
CA GLY A 957 33.79 -1.76 65.63
C GLY A 957 34.65 -2.59 64.64
N HIS A 958 34.61 -3.93 64.68
CA HIS A 958 35.54 -4.78 63.90
C HIS A 958 34.96 -5.55 62.71
N GLY A 959 33.63 -5.75 62.62
CA GLY A 959 33.03 -6.50 61.51
C GLY A 959 32.96 -5.71 60.19
N ILE A 960 32.33 -4.52 60.24
CA ILE A 960 31.93 -3.77 59.04
C ILE A 960 33.13 -3.16 58.29
N TRP A 961 34.14 -2.67 59.02
CA TRP A 961 35.36 -2.11 58.42
C TRP A 961 36.14 -3.11 57.59
N ASN A 962 36.18 -4.39 57.98
CA ASN A 962 36.85 -5.44 57.21
C ASN A 962 36.12 -5.75 55.89
N LEU A 963 34.77 -5.73 55.89
CA LEU A 963 33.97 -5.89 54.68
C LEU A 963 34.15 -4.72 53.71
N LEU A 964 34.20 -3.48 54.21
CA LEU A 964 34.51 -2.30 53.40
C LEU A 964 35.91 -2.39 52.79
N LEU A 965 36.95 -2.71 53.58
CA LEU A 965 38.30 -2.92 53.06
C LEU A 965 38.33 -3.97 51.94
N TRP A 966 37.74 -5.15 52.17
CA TRP A 966 37.70 -6.21 51.16
C TRP A 966 37.00 -5.78 49.86
N SER A 967 35.89 -5.04 49.96
CA SER A 967 35.17 -4.55 48.79
C SER A 967 35.98 -3.53 47.97
N VAL A 968 36.70 -2.61 48.63
CA VAL A 968 37.58 -1.63 47.97
C VAL A 968 38.80 -2.31 47.33
N THR A 969 39.44 -3.24 48.05
CA THR A 969 40.59 -4.00 47.52
C THR A 969 40.20 -4.85 46.31
N LEU A 970 39.01 -5.46 46.32
CA LEU A 970 38.51 -6.23 45.19
C LEU A 970 38.20 -5.33 43.98
N PHE A 971 37.65 -4.13 44.19
CA PHE A 971 37.36 -3.17 43.13
C PHE A 971 38.66 -2.67 42.46
N GLN A 972 39.68 -2.32 43.25
CA GLN A 972 41.00 -1.92 42.76
C GLN A 972 41.71 -3.06 42.00
N LEU A 973 41.53 -4.32 42.41
CA LEU A 973 42.02 -5.49 41.68
C LEU A 973 41.35 -5.63 40.30
N VAL A 974 40.03 -5.44 40.21
CA VAL A 974 39.29 -5.49 38.94
C VAL A 974 39.67 -4.33 38.02
N GLU A 975 39.80 -3.12 38.56
CA GLU A 975 40.19 -1.92 37.80
C GLU A 975 41.63 -2.02 37.26
N SER A 976 42.58 -2.48 38.09
CA SER A 976 43.96 -2.75 37.67
C SER A 976 44.04 -3.84 36.60
N PHE A 977 43.27 -4.91 36.74
CA PHE A 977 43.21 -5.98 35.74
C PHE A 977 42.57 -5.51 34.42
N ALA A 978 41.64 -4.57 34.46
CA ALA A 978 41.09 -3.95 33.26
C ALA A 978 42.11 -3.01 32.58
N GLN A 979 42.81 -2.17 33.35
CA GLN A 979 43.80 -1.22 32.84
C GLN A 979 45.06 -1.90 32.24
N GLN A 980 45.38 -3.14 32.64
CA GLN A 980 46.48 -3.91 32.03
C GLN A 980 46.08 -4.71 30.77
N ASN A 981 44.80 -4.71 30.37
CA ASN A 981 44.29 -5.53 29.26
C ASN A 981 43.43 -4.74 28.25
N CYS A 982 43.50 -3.40 28.28
CA CYS A 982 43.14 -2.51 27.17
C CYS A 982 44.41 -2.00 26.49
#